data_AF-K2M785-F1
#
_entry.id   AF-K2M785-F1
#
_cell.length_a   1.000
_cell.length_b   1.000
_cell.length_c   1.000
_cell.angle_alpha   90.00
_cell.angle_beta   90.00
_cell.angle_gamma   90.00
#
_symmetry.space_group_name_H-M   'P 1'
#
loop_
_entity.id
_entity.type
_entity.pdbx_description
1 polymer ?
#
loop_
_entity_poly.entity_id
_entity_poly.type
_entity_poly.pdbx_seq_one_letter_code
_entity_poly.pdbx_strand_id
1 'polypeptide(L)'
;MSRHHFYSAVLLLLVVMVMCCNTCGAASAKRIFVKGVESLQRFDVFVPEKTRVVTKNSNLANGSGVRGSFGSPSLVRAGGVIVAFAEGCTKYNATHNKLNELVCFDIVARYIKAAERWSSLVDEINKDKRNAYTVFSRGNEGRCLGVSLRPTAIARDNKVFLLVGSCHMSYEKNTKRWKIGGSHIQLIVGEATHFNDDVESEPIKWGDPKPLSPQNSPHSQSDLKEILPGGGVGILMEDGTLVFPLTASKEKNHHLFSMMAYSTDSGKNWVFPMGMSSVDCVNPRITEWETGQILMVTDCESGQRVYESRDMGTTWTEAVGILPGVWVNARSGVPWDVTLHVDALITATIEGRKVMLYTQKRYLLREKRATALYLWVTDNSRTFHVGPLSLESAVDGGFASTLLYSDGALHLLQENFGEKSTAISLARLTEELKTIRSVLGTWAKLDAFFLNSCTPTAGLVGFLSNTASNRKWIDEYRCVNATVMEAARVKSGYDFTGPGSRAIWPVNRWEHGKNHGFVDHNFALVATVTIHLVPYVSTPLLGACLGDSNRTKFVGLSYGTKGKWETVFNGNKTSRNSSWELGRGYQVALMLQDGNKGSVYVDGVLVGSSEDIPTPEMRGHEISHFYIGGDEDDRDRGSSVTVKNVFLYSRPLSVSELKMVRKSKNSARGGASRVLVLLLLLLGLW
;
A
#
# COMPACT_ATOMS: atom_id res chain seq x y z
N MET A 1 -8.18 42.31 8.56
CA MET A 1 -9.65 42.28 8.44
C MET A 1 -10.06 40.92 7.89
N SER A 2 -11.03 40.33 8.56
CA SER A 2 -11.61 38.99 8.40
C SER A 2 -11.68 38.48 6.95
N ARG A 3 -11.04 37.33 6.68
CA ARG A 3 -11.38 36.46 5.55
C ARG A 3 -12.05 35.23 6.14
N HIS A 4 -13.35 35.14 5.86
CA HIS A 4 -14.26 34.13 6.39
C HIS A 4 -13.75 32.71 6.17
N HIS A 5 -13.66 31.96 7.28
CA HIS A 5 -13.52 30.51 7.33
C HIS A 5 -14.71 29.86 6.61
N PHE A 6 -14.44 29.09 5.56
CA PHE A 6 -15.47 28.31 4.87
C PHE A 6 -15.81 27.04 5.65
N TYR A 7 -17.11 26.80 5.79
CA TYR A 7 -17.70 25.76 6.62
C TYR A 7 -17.42 24.34 6.10
N SER A 8 -16.85 23.52 6.98
CA SER A 8 -16.40 22.13 6.80
C SER A 8 -17.48 21.11 6.35
N ALA A 9 -18.78 21.42 6.50
CA ALA A 9 -19.85 20.57 5.94
C ALA A 9 -19.82 20.46 4.40
N VAL A 10 -19.11 21.37 3.72
CA VAL A 10 -18.92 21.39 2.27
C VAL A 10 -17.95 20.29 1.81
N LEU A 11 -16.99 19.87 2.64
CA LEU A 11 -16.01 18.84 2.26
C LEU A 11 -16.64 17.44 2.20
N LEU A 12 -17.56 17.13 3.12
CA LEU A 12 -18.31 15.87 3.10
C LEU A 12 -19.26 15.82 1.88
N LEU A 13 -19.86 16.96 1.51
CA LEU A 13 -20.64 17.10 0.28
C LEU A 13 -19.78 16.98 -0.99
N LEU A 14 -18.56 17.53 -1.03
CA LEU A 14 -17.67 17.40 -2.18
C LEU A 14 -17.08 15.99 -2.31
N VAL A 15 -16.67 15.34 -1.22
CA VAL A 15 -16.12 13.98 -1.28
C VAL A 15 -17.22 12.95 -1.60
N VAL A 16 -18.44 13.13 -1.07
CA VAL A 16 -19.57 12.23 -1.36
C VAL A 16 -20.21 12.53 -2.74
N MET A 17 -20.22 13.79 -3.23
CA MET A 17 -20.83 14.13 -4.53
C MET A 17 -19.87 14.11 -5.72
N VAL A 18 -18.57 14.39 -5.56
CA VAL A 18 -17.60 14.32 -6.68
C VAL A 18 -17.37 12.88 -7.12
N MET A 19 -17.58 11.88 -6.26
CA MET A 19 -17.55 10.47 -6.66
C MET A 19 -18.75 10.03 -7.51
N CYS A 20 -19.82 10.85 -7.59
CA CYS A 20 -21.06 10.47 -8.28
C CYS A 20 -21.39 11.33 -9.51
N CYS A 21 -20.66 12.40 -9.81
CA CYS A 21 -21.00 13.31 -10.91
C CYS A 21 -19.79 14.05 -11.47
N ASN A 22 -19.22 13.56 -12.57
CA ASN A 22 -18.54 14.42 -13.54
C ASN A 22 -19.03 14.08 -14.95
N THR A 23 -19.94 14.90 -15.46
CA THR A 23 -20.32 14.94 -16.87
C THR A 23 -19.31 15.80 -17.63
N CYS A 24 -18.49 15.20 -18.49
CA CYS A 24 -17.77 15.93 -19.55
C CYS A 24 -17.66 15.07 -20.82
N GLY A 25 -17.84 15.72 -21.97
CA GLY A 25 -18.08 15.12 -23.27
C GLY A 25 -17.00 14.17 -23.78
N ALA A 26 -17.43 13.12 -24.47
CA ALA A 26 -16.61 12.03 -24.97
C ALA A 26 -15.66 12.47 -26.10
N ALA A 27 -14.38 12.13 -25.95
CA ALA A 27 -13.53 11.77 -27.08
C ALA A 27 -13.28 10.26 -27.00
N SER A 28 -13.49 9.55 -28.12
CA SER A 28 -13.29 8.11 -28.24
C SER A 28 -11.87 7.70 -27.82
N ALA A 29 -11.73 7.14 -26.62
CA ALA A 29 -10.47 6.58 -26.14
C ALA A 29 -10.30 5.16 -26.69
N LYS A 30 -9.32 5.00 -27.57
CA LYS A 30 -8.87 3.71 -28.12
C LYS A 30 -8.48 2.79 -26.95
N ARG A 31 -9.12 1.63 -26.80
CA ARG A 31 -8.78 0.62 -25.77
C ARG A 31 -7.29 0.29 -25.85
N ILE A 32 -6.55 0.63 -24.79
CA ILE A 32 -5.15 0.22 -24.63
C ILE A 32 -5.17 -1.22 -24.11
N PHE A 33 -4.69 -2.16 -24.92
CA PHE A 33 -4.55 -3.56 -24.53
C PHE A 33 -3.25 -3.73 -23.75
N VAL A 34 -3.34 -4.06 -22.45
CA VAL A 34 -2.19 -4.48 -21.65
C VAL A 34 -2.25 -6.00 -21.49
N LYS A 35 -1.26 -6.69 -22.06
CA LYS A 35 -1.11 -8.15 -21.97
C LYS A 35 -0.97 -8.55 -20.49
N GLY A 36 -1.90 -9.35 -19.96
CA GLY A 36 -1.91 -9.83 -18.57
C GLY A 36 -3.24 -9.65 -17.83
N VAL A 37 -3.94 -8.52 -18.07
CA VAL A 37 -5.22 -8.21 -17.39
C VAL A 37 -6.38 -9.10 -17.87
N GLU A 38 -6.31 -9.64 -19.09
CA GLU A 38 -7.33 -10.53 -19.68
C GLU A 38 -7.43 -11.91 -19.01
N SER A 39 -6.47 -12.28 -18.15
CA SER A 39 -6.41 -13.62 -17.51
C SER A 39 -7.05 -13.68 -16.12
N LEU A 40 -7.52 -12.55 -15.58
CA LEU A 40 -8.07 -12.50 -14.23
C LEU A 40 -9.42 -13.23 -14.17
N GLN A 41 -9.51 -14.26 -13.33
CA GLN A 41 -10.76 -14.95 -13.02
C GLN A 41 -11.67 -14.02 -12.22
N ARG A 42 -12.62 -13.36 -12.90
CA ARG A 42 -13.50 -12.31 -12.36
C ARG A 42 -14.97 -12.56 -12.71
N PHE A 43 -15.88 -12.20 -11.82
CA PHE A 43 -17.31 -12.09 -12.10
C PHE A 43 -17.94 -10.92 -11.35
N ASP A 44 -19.06 -10.41 -11.84
CA ASP A 44 -19.78 -9.31 -11.21
C ASP A 44 -20.74 -9.84 -10.12
N VAL A 45 -20.45 -9.48 -8.87
CA VAL A 45 -21.24 -9.88 -7.68
C VAL A 45 -22.50 -9.03 -7.58
N PHE A 46 -22.35 -7.72 -7.80
CA PHE A 46 -23.40 -6.73 -7.76
C PHE A 46 -23.43 -5.95 -9.07
N VAL A 47 -24.48 -6.18 -9.85
CA VAL A 47 -24.73 -5.55 -11.14
C VAL A 47 -25.89 -4.56 -11.06
N PRO A 48 -25.67 -3.27 -11.37
CA PRO A 48 -26.71 -2.25 -11.45
C PRO A 48 -27.89 -2.68 -12.31
N GLU A 49 -29.10 -2.34 -11.87
CA GLU A 49 -30.38 -2.61 -12.54
C GLU A 49 -30.69 -4.09 -12.81
N LYS A 50 -29.82 -5.03 -12.37
CA LYS A 50 -29.97 -6.47 -12.59
C LYS A 50 -29.97 -7.30 -11.30
N THR A 51 -29.27 -6.83 -10.28
CA THR A 51 -29.22 -7.52 -8.97
C THR A 51 -30.46 -7.17 -8.20
N ARG A 52 -31.29 -8.18 -7.89
CA ARG A 52 -32.51 -8.02 -7.11
C ARG A 52 -32.12 -7.99 -5.64
N VAL A 53 -32.65 -7.05 -4.88
CA VAL A 53 -32.45 -7.00 -3.42
C VAL A 53 -33.71 -7.45 -2.72
N VAL A 54 -33.59 -8.47 -1.88
CA VAL A 54 -34.69 -9.02 -1.07
C VAL A 54 -34.65 -8.38 0.32
N THR A 55 -35.80 -7.85 0.74
CA THR A 55 -36.00 -7.25 2.07
C THR A 55 -36.90 -8.14 2.92
N LYS A 56 -36.56 -8.30 4.21
CA LYS A 56 -37.29 -9.19 5.14
C LYS A 56 -38.51 -8.54 5.80
N ASN A 57 -38.56 -7.19 5.86
CA ASN A 57 -39.65 -6.44 6.49
C ASN A 57 -40.52 -5.71 5.46
N SER A 58 -41.77 -6.14 5.35
CA SER A 58 -42.81 -5.63 4.43
C SER A 58 -43.37 -4.24 4.78
N ASN A 59 -42.85 -3.58 5.82
CA ASN A 59 -43.30 -2.24 6.24
C ASN A 59 -42.44 -1.10 5.65
N LEU A 60 -41.41 -1.41 4.85
CA LEU A 60 -40.62 -0.41 4.15
C LEU A 60 -41.30 -0.11 2.80
N ALA A 61 -41.76 1.12 2.60
CA ALA A 61 -42.58 1.55 1.46
C ALA A 61 -41.95 1.38 0.05
N ASN A 62 -40.72 0.87 -0.05
CA ASN A 62 -40.09 0.44 -1.30
C ASN A 62 -39.67 -1.03 -1.17
N GLY A 63 -40.60 -1.92 -1.55
CA GLY A 63 -40.42 -3.37 -1.52
C GLY A 63 -39.25 -3.86 -2.36
N SER A 64 -38.97 -5.17 -2.28
CA SER A 64 -37.92 -5.86 -3.04
C SER A 64 -37.77 -5.32 -4.47
N GLY A 65 -36.56 -4.96 -4.87
CA GLY A 65 -36.31 -4.26 -6.14
C GLY A 65 -34.84 -4.25 -6.53
N VAL A 66 -34.53 -3.75 -7.73
CA VAL A 66 -33.15 -3.59 -8.19
C VAL A 66 -32.54 -2.29 -7.64
N ARG A 67 -31.21 -2.24 -7.53
CA ARG A 67 -30.46 -1.02 -7.20
C ARG A 67 -29.83 -0.45 -8.46
N GLY A 68 -29.78 0.87 -8.54
CA GLY A 68 -29.21 1.58 -9.69
C GLY A 68 -27.69 1.71 -9.63
N SER A 69 -27.07 1.48 -8.47
CA SER A 69 -25.61 1.47 -8.29
C SER A 69 -25.23 0.75 -6.99
N PHE A 70 -23.98 0.31 -6.91
CA PHE A 70 -23.37 -0.29 -5.73
C PHE A 70 -22.01 0.32 -5.43
N GLY A 71 -21.63 0.44 -4.15
CA GLY A 71 -20.34 1.01 -3.76
C GLY A 71 -19.83 0.53 -2.39
N SER A 72 -18.65 1.01 -2.00
CA SER A 72 -18.01 0.74 -0.70
C SER A 72 -17.90 -0.76 -0.39
N PRO A 73 -17.17 -1.56 -1.19
CA PRO A 73 -17.09 -3.01 -1.04
C PRO A 73 -16.44 -3.42 0.29
N SER A 74 -16.98 -4.45 0.94
CA SER A 74 -16.39 -5.12 2.09
C SER A 74 -16.51 -6.64 1.94
N LEU A 75 -15.44 -7.38 2.27
CA LEU A 75 -15.34 -8.81 2.00
C LEU A 75 -14.74 -9.55 3.18
N VAL A 76 -15.48 -10.53 3.72
CA VAL A 76 -15.02 -11.36 4.84
C VAL A 76 -15.44 -12.81 4.66
N ARG A 77 -14.85 -13.73 5.44
CA ARG A 77 -15.25 -15.13 5.48
C ARG A 77 -15.51 -15.59 6.91
N ALA A 78 -16.71 -16.12 7.16
CA ALA A 78 -17.10 -16.67 8.46
C ALA A 78 -17.83 -18.01 8.26
N GLY A 79 -17.50 -19.02 9.07
CA GLY A 79 -18.18 -20.33 9.02
C GLY A 79 -18.19 -21.01 7.64
N GLY A 80 -17.14 -20.81 6.83
CA GLY A 80 -17.06 -21.35 5.47
C GLY A 80 -17.80 -20.56 4.39
N VAL A 81 -18.44 -19.44 4.75
CA VAL A 81 -19.19 -18.58 3.83
C VAL A 81 -18.41 -17.29 3.61
N ILE A 82 -18.16 -16.95 2.34
CA ILE A 82 -17.68 -15.64 1.93
C ILE A 82 -18.89 -14.71 1.86
N VAL A 83 -18.79 -13.55 2.52
CA VAL A 83 -19.84 -12.54 2.53
C VAL A 83 -19.30 -11.27 1.88
N ALA A 84 -19.89 -10.90 0.75
CA ALA A 84 -19.60 -9.64 0.06
C ALA A 84 -20.68 -8.62 0.43
N PHE A 85 -20.28 -7.48 0.98
CA PHE A 85 -21.15 -6.36 1.29
C PHE A 85 -20.95 -5.22 0.31
N ALA A 86 -22.01 -4.43 0.13
CA ALA A 86 -21.99 -3.19 -0.61
C ALA A 86 -23.05 -2.22 -0.09
N GLU A 87 -22.85 -0.93 -0.35
CA GLU A 87 -23.93 0.05 -0.37
C GLU A 87 -24.85 -0.22 -1.56
N GLY A 88 -26.16 -0.22 -1.33
CA GLY A 88 -27.19 -0.30 -2.36
C GLY A 88 -27.80 1.08 -2.60
N CYS A 89 -27.61 1.62 -3.80
CA CYS A 89 -28.04 2.98 -4.13
C CYS A 89 -29.16 2.99 -5.16
N THR A 90 -30.17 3.83 -4.91
CA THR A 90 -31.34 3.99 -5.78
C THR A 90 -31.55 5.47 -6.09
N LYS A 91 -32.02 5.77 -7.30
CA LYS A 91 -32.36 7.14 -7.69
C LYS A 91 -33.55 7.63 -6.88
N TYR A 92 -33.41 8.79 -6.26
CA TYR A 92 -34.48 9.37 -5.45
C TYR A 92 -35.21 10.49 -6.19
N ASN A 93 -36.41 10.21 -6.72
CA ASN A 93 -37.24 11.21 -7.40
C ASN A 93 -38.17 11.91 -6.40
N ALA A 94 -37.78 13.07 -5.86
CA ALA A 94 -38.67 13.87 -5.02
C ALA A 94 -39.66 14.71 -5.85
N THR A 95 -40.92 14.81 -5.40
CA THR A 95 -42.00 15.57 -6.05
C THR A 95 -41.79 17.08 -6.06
N HIS A 96 -40.97 17.63 -5.16
CA HIS A 96 -40.82 19.07 -4.98
C HIS A 96 -39.46 19.65 -5.39
N ASN A 97 -38.49 18.82 -5.76
CA ASN A 97 -37.23 19.19 -6.43
C ASN A 97 -36.55 17.91 -6.92
N LYS A 98 -36.25 17.83 -8.21
CA LYS A 98 -35.56 16.66 -8.79
C LYS A 98 -34.16 16.55 -8.20
N LEU A 99 -33.96 15.63 -7.27
CA LEU A 99 -32.62 15.11 -7.00
C LEU A 99 -32.37 14.06 -8.10
N ASN A 100 -31.65 14.42 -9.16
CA ASN A 100 -31.24 13.46 -10.18
C ASN A 100 -30.04 12.61 -9.70
N GLU A 101 -29.98 12.28 -8.41
CA GLU A 101 -28.81 11.68 -7.77
C GLU A 101 -29.14 10.34 -7.11
N LEU A 102 -28.13 9.49 -7.00
CA LEU A 102 -28.18 8.19 -6.33
C LEU A 102 -28.08 8.41 -4.82
N VAL A 103 -28.99 7.80 -4.06
CA VAL A 103 -28.95 7.79 -2.59
C VAL A 103 -28.82 6.34 -2.13
N CYS A 104 -27.87 6.08 -1.24
CA CYS A 104 -27.58 4.74 -0.72
C CYS A 104 -28.40 4.48 0.54
N PHE A 105 -29.50 3.74 0.36
CA PHE A 105 -30.51 3.54 1.40
C PHE A 105 -30.16 2.35 2.31
N ASP A 106 -29.51 1.34 1.75
CA ASP A 106 -29.27 0.08 2.43
C ASP A 106 -27.86 -0.49 2.25
N ILE A 107 -27.47 -1.30 3.21
CA ILE A 107 -26.32 -2.19 3.11
C ILE A 107 -26.84 -3.55 2.69
N VAL A 108 -26.33 -4.05 1.58
CA VAL A 108 -26.70 -5.34 1.00
C VAL A 108 -25.57 -6.34 1.16
N ALA A 109 -25.92 -7.61 1.25
CA ALA A 109 -24.97 -8.72 1.28
C ALA A 109 -25.31 -9.77 0.22
N ARG A 110 -24.25 -10.37 -0.32
CA ARG A 110 -24.33 -11.61 -1.10
C ARG A 110 -23.46 -12.67 -0.43
N TYR A 111 -24.05 -13.85 -0.27
CA TYR A 111 -23.39 -15.01 0.35
C TYR A 111 -22.87 -15.93 -0.74
N ILE A 112 -21.64 -16.40 -0.56
CA ILE A 112 -20.94 -17.25 -1.52
C ILE A 112 -20.31 -18.38 -0.70
N LYS A 113 -20.70 -19.63 -0.92
CA LYS A 113 -20.07 -20.80 -0.30
C LYS A 113 -18.63 -20.87 -0.80
N ALA A 114 -17.70 -20.99 0.15
CA ALA A 114 -16.32 -21.16 -0.24
C ALA A 114 -16.18 -22.49 -1.00
N ALA A 115 -15.62 -22.44 -2.20
CA ALA A 115 -15.38 -23.62 -3.03
C ALA A 115 -13.91 -23.72 -3.41
N GLU A 116 -13.37 -24.94 -3.43
CA GLU A 116 -11.97 -25.18 -3.81
C GLU A 116 -11.70 -24.70 -5.25
N ARG A 117 -12.64 -24.96 -6.17
CA ARG A 117 -12.52 -24.59 -7.59
C ARG A 117 -13.28 -23.31 -7.91
N TRP A 118 -12.66 -22.45 -8.72
CA TRP A 118 -13.31 -21.22 -9.21
C TRP A 118 -14.57 -21.50 -10.03
N SER A 119 -14.55 -22.54 -10.88
CA SER A 119 -15.73 -22.92 -11.65
C SER A 119 -16.93 -23.25 -10.75
N SER A 120 -16.70 -23.92 -9.62
CA SER A 120 -17.75 -24.25 -8.65
C SER A 120 -18.30 -23.00 -7.96
N LEU A 121 -17.44 -22.03 -7.64
CA LEU A 121 -17.85 -20.73 -7.10
C LEU A 121 -18.67 -19.93 -8.11
N VAL A 122 -18.25 -19.91 -9.38
CA VAL A 122 -19.00 -19.27 -10.47
C VAL A 122 -20.33 -19.98 -10.71
N ASP A 123 -20.35 -21.31 -10.71
CA ASP A 123 -21.55 -22.12 -10.87
C ASP A 123 -22.54 -21.84 -9.76
N GLU A 124 -22.09 -21.80 -8.50
CA GLU A 124 -22.96 -21.47 -7.36
C GLU A 124 -23.60 -20.08 -7.50
N ILE A 125 -22.80 -19.09 -7.88
CA ILE A 125 -23.25 -17.72 -8.07
C ILE A 125 -24.21 -17.58 -9.25
N ASN A 126 -24.07 -18.44 -10.26
CA ASN A 126 -24.99 -18.53 -11.41
C ASN A 126 -26.21 -19.42 -11.16
N LYS A 127 -26.11 -20.41 -10.27
CA LYS A 127 -27.17 -21.36 -9.89
C LYS A 127 -28.25 -20.68 -9.06
N ASP A 128 -27.89 -19.72 -8.23
CA ASP A 128 -28.84 -18.98 -7.41
C ASP A 128 -29.37 -17.72 -8.11
N LYS A 129 -30.70 -17.59 -8.06
CA LYS A 129 -31.48 -16.38 -8.36
C LYS A 129 -30.67 -15.15 -7.89
N ARG A 130 -30.45 -14.16 -8.78
CA ARG A 130 -29.64 -12.92 -8.65
C ARG A 130 -29.96 -12.01 -7.44
N ASN A 131 -30.07 -12.59 -6.25
CA ASN A 131 -30.61 -11.96 -5.07
C ASN A 131 -29.45 -11.58 -4.15
N ALA A 132 -29.35 -10.30 -3.86
CA ALA A 132 -28.69 -9.80 -2.67
C ALA A 132 -29.74 -9.61 -1.56
N TYR A 133 -29.28 -9.54 -0.32
CA TYR A 133 -30.14 -9.43 0.85
C TYR A 133 -29.83 -8.12 1.57
N THR A 134 -30.86 -7.35 1.92
CA THR A 134 -30.67 -6.18 2.78
C THR A 134 -30.31 -6.65 4.19
N VAL A 135 -29.13 -6.23 4.69
CA VAL A 135 -28.67 -6.50 6.05
C VAL A 135 -29.01 -5.33 6.98
N PHE A 136 -28.90 -4.11 6.48
CA PHE A 136 -29.25 -2.91 7.23
C PHE A 136 -29.87 -1.86 6.31
N SER A 137 -30.90 -1.16 6.79
CA SER A 137 -31.47 0.00 6.13
C SER A 137 -31.99 0.97 7.18
N ARG A 138 -31.70 2.26 7.03
CA ARG A 138 -32.33 3.29 7.85
C ARG A 138 -33.67 3.68 7.23
N GLY A 139 -34.74 3.64 8.03
CA GLY A 139 -36.06 4.10 7.60
C GLY A 139 -36.09 5.58 7.24
N ASN A 140 -37.06 5.97 6.40
CA ASN A 140 -37.34 7.37 6.12
C ASN A 140 -38.24 7.94 7.23
N GLU A 141 -37.97 9.16 7.66
CA GLU A 141 -38.75 9.86 8.69
C GLU A 141 -39.30 11.16 8.13
N GLY A 142 -40.59 11.18 7.80
CA GLY A 142 -41.24 12.36 7.21
C GLY A 142 -40.59 12.78 5.89
N ARG A 143 -39.86 13.91 5.89
CA ARG A 143 -39.10 14.42 4.73
C ARG A 143 -37.60 14.10 4.77
N CYS A 144 -37.16 13.35 5.77
CA CYS A 144 -35.77 12.95 5.96
C CYS A 144 -35.55 11.54 5.38
N LEU A 145 -34.55 11.40 4.53
CA LEU A 145 -34.14 10.13 3.94
C LEU A 145 -33.15 9.41 4.84
N GLY A 146 -33.36 8.12 5.08
CA GLY A 146 -32.36 7.29 5.74
C GLY A 146 -31.22 6.95 4.79
N VAL A 147 -29.98 7.13 5.22
CA VAL A 147 -28.78 6.81 4.44
C VAL A 147 -27.91 5.85 5.25
N SER A 148 -27.44 4.80 4.58
CA SER A 148 -26.59 3.76 5.16
C SER A 148 -25.27 3.72 4.41
N LEU A 149 -24.14 3.82 5.12
CA LEU A 149 -22.83 4.08 4.51
C LEU A 149 -21.73 3.17 5.06
N ARG A 150 -20.71 2.93 4.24
CA ARG A 150 -19.40 2.38 4.57
C ARG A 150 -19.47 1.09 5.39
N PRO A 151 -20.04 0.00 4.83
CA PRO A 151 -20.03 -1.28 5.51
C PRO A 151 -18.57 -1.66 5.81
N THR A 152 -18.27 -1.90 7.08
CA THR A 152 -16.96 -2.32 7.53
C THR A 152 -17.12 -3.61 8.31
N ALA A 153 -16.54 -4.70 7.83
CA ALA A 153 -16.76 -6.03 8.40
C ALA A 153 -15.51 -6.62 9.03
N ILE A 154 -15.70 -7.42 10.08
CA ILE A 154 -14.71 -8.30 10.69
C ILE A 154 -15.33 -9.69 10.81
N ALA A 155 -14.60 -10.74 10.45
CA ALA A 155 -15.02 -12.11 10.71
C ALA A 155 -14.19 -12.74 11.82
N ARG A 156 -14.86 -13.51 12.67
CA ARG A 156 -14.25 -14.34 13.71
C ARG A 156 -15.04 -15.63 13.83
N ASP A 157 -14.38 -16.76 13.62
CA ASP A 157 -14.99 -18.09 13.67
C ASP A 157 -16.20 -18.20 12.71
N ASN A 158 -17.41 -18.42 13.26
CA ASN A 158 -18.66 -18.44 12.51
C ASN A 158 -19.41 -17.09 12.55
N LYS A 159 -18.85 -16.04 13.14
CA LYS A 159 -19.51 -14.73 13.29
C LYS A 159 -18.95 -13.67 12.35
N VAL A 160 -19.84 -12.80 11.90
CA VAL A 160 -19.53 -11.57 11.18
C VAL A 160 -19.98 -10.38 12.01
N PHE A 161 -19.06 -9.47 12.30
CA PHE A 161 -19.33 -8.18 12.91
C PHE A 161 -19.34 -7.14 11.80
N LEU A 162 -20.50 -6.52 11.56
CA LEU A 162 -20.68 -5.51 10.53
C LEU A 162 -20.98 -4.16 11.19
N LEU A 163 -20.09 -3.20 10.98
CA LEU A 163 -20.28 -1.82 11.39
C LEU A 163 -20.74 -0.99 10.20
N VAL A 164 -21.81 -0.21 10.37
CA VAL A 164 -22.40 0.63 9.32
C VAL A 164 -22.62 2.05 9.82
N GLY A 165 -22.36 3.03 8.96
CA GLY A 165 -22.74 4.42 9.18
C GLY A 165 -24.22 4.60 8.89
N SER A 166 -24.88 5.43 9.69
CA SER A 166 -26.31 5.70 9.61
C SER A 166 -26.58 7.17 9.85
N CYS A 167 -27.19 7.85 8.88
CA CYS A 167 -27.57 9.25 8.99
C CYS A 167 -28.92 9.53 8.32
N HIS A 168 -29.53 10.67 8.66
CA HIS A 168 -30.68 11.19 7.94
C HIS A 168 -30.26 12.33 7.03
N MET A 169 -30.82 12.39 5.83
CA MET A 169 -30.65 13.49 4.90
C MET A 169 -31.96 14.26 4.75
N SER A 170 -31.94 15.57 4.97
CA SER A 170 -33.14 16.42 4.92
C SER A 170 -32.98 17.53 3.90
N TYR A 171 -34.06 17.90 3.22
CA TYR A 171 -34.03 18.99 2.25
C TYR A 171 -34.34 20.33 2.90
N GLU A 172 -33.39 21.26 2.86
CA GLU A 172 -33.56 22.61 3.39
C GLU A 172 -34.08 23.55 2.29
N LYS A 173 -35.34 24.00 2.44
CA LYS A 173 -36.02 24.85 1.44
C LYS A 173 -35.34 26.20 1.22
N ASN A 174 -34.80 26.80 2.28
CA ASN A 174 -34.23 28.16 2.23
C ASN A 174 -32.93 28.20 1.42
N THR A 175 -32.05 27.23 1.64
CA THR A 175 -30.78 27.12 0.90
C THR A 175 -30.93 26.34 -0.39
N LYS A 176 -32.09 25.69 -0.61
CA LYS A 176 -32.36 24.74 -1.68
C LYS A 176 -31.36 23.59 -1.75
N ARG A 177 -30.76 23.21 -0.61
CA ARG A 177 -29.75 22.15 -0.52
C ARG A 177 -30.20 21.01 0.39
N TRP A 178 -29.72 19.81 0.09
CA TRP A 178 -29.81 18.69 1.02
C TRP A 178 -28.74 18.83 2.11
N LYS A 179 -29.14 18.56 3.34
CA LYS A 179 -28.28 18.54 4.52
C LYS A 179 -28.27 17.15 5.11
N ILE A 180 -27.07 16.62 5.32
CA ILE A 180 -26.85 15.40 6.09
C ILE A 180 -26.89 15.78 7.58
N GLY A 181 -27.72 15.08 8.35
CA GLY A 181 -27.76 15.17 9.80
C GLY A 181 -26.62 14.38 10.44
N GLY A 182 -26.47 14.48 11.76
CA GLY A 182 -25.40 13.80 12.49
C GLY A 182 -25.35 12.29 12.19
N SER A 183 -24.18 11.79 11.82
CA SER A 183 -23.94 10.39 11.55
C SER A 183 -23.63 9.63 12.83
N HIS A 184 -24.21 8.44 12.93
CA HIS A 184 -23.98 7.50 14.01
C HIS A 184 -23.63 6.14 13.42
N ILE A 185 -23.03 5.27 14.23
CA ILE A 185 -22.66 3.92 13.81
C ILE A 185 -23.55 2.87 14.45
N GLN A 186 -23.87 1.83 13.69
CA GLN A 186 -24.66 0.68 14.11
C GLN A 186 -23.84 -0.58 13.93
N LEU A 187 -23.82 -1.45 14.95
CA LEU A 187 -23.20 -2.76 14.90
C LEU A 187 -24.28 -3.82 14.69
N ILE A 188 -24.09 -4.64 13.67
CA ILE A 188 -24.93 -5.79 13.37
C ILE A 188 -24.04 -7.04 13.43
N VAL A 189 -24.49 -8.06 14.17
CA VAL A 189 -23.74 -9.33 14.28
C VAL A 189 -24.51 -10.42 13.57
N GLY A 190 -23.84 -11.09 12.64
CA GLY A 190 -24.35 -12.24 11.90
C GLY A 190 -23.67 -13.52 12.35
N GLU A 191 -24.41 -14.61 12.39
CA GLU A 191 -23.87 -15.95 12.68
C GLU A 191 -24.12 -16.88 11.50
N ALA A 192 -23.04 -17.43 10.96
CA ALA A 192 -23.08 -18.40 9.88
C ALA A 192 -23.70 -19.71 10.37
N THR A 193 -24.65 -20.21 9.60
CA THR A 193 -25.32 -21.48 9.85
C THR A 193 -24.76 -22.58 8.95
N HIS A 194 -24.94 -23.84 9.34
CA HIS A 194 -24.55 -24.95 8.48
C HIS A 194 -25.35 -24.93 7.18
N PHE A 195 -24.65 -24.77 6.06
CA PHE A 195 -25.17 -24.85 4.71
C PHE A 195 -25.64 -26.30 4.45
N ASN A 196 -26.92 -26.59 4.69
CA ASN A 196 -27.53 -27.83 4.22
C ASN A 196 -28.13 -27.57 2.84
N ASP A 197 -27.69 -28.31 1.83
CA ASP A 197 -28.09 -28.11 0.43
C ASP A 197 -29.60 -28.38 0.18
N ASP A 198 -30.34 -28.92 1.17
CA ASP A 198 -31.75 -29.29 1.07
C ASP A 198 -32.75 -28.28 1.68
N VAL A 199 -32.29 -27.19 2.33
CA VAL A 199 -33.18 -26.20 2.94
C VAL A 199 -32.80 -24.79 2.47
N GLU A 200 -33.75 -24.00 1.97
CA GLU A 200 -33.62 -22.55 1.70
C GLU A 200 -33.41 -21.76 3.03
N SER A 201 -32.38 -22.10 3.79
CA SER A 201 -31.98 -21.37 5.00
C SER A 201 -30.98 -20.28 4.65
N GLU A 202 -31.20 -19.07 5.19
CA GLU A 202 -30.23 -17.98 5.06
C GLU A 202 -28.85 -18.41 5.59
N PRO A 203 -27.77 -18.30 4.78
CA PRO A 203 -26.44 -18.71 5.19
C PRO A 203 -25.95 -18.03 6.48
N ILE A 204 -26.34 -16.77 6.67
CA ILE A 204 -26.02 -15.96 7.85
C ILE A 204 -27.33 -15.51 8.50
N LYS A 205 -27.49 -15.80 9.80
CA LYS A 205 -28.57 -15.26 10.62
C LYS A 205 -28.11 -13.95 11.25
N TRP A 206 -28.72 -12.84 10.85
CA TRP A 206 -28.41 -11.51 11.37
C TRP A 206 -29.22 -11.20 12.63
N GLY A 207 -28.55 -10.68 13.66
CA GLY A 207 -29.18 -10.10 14.83
C GLY A 207 -29.62 -8.66 14.62
N ASP A 208 -30.29 -8.09 15.61
CA ASP A 208 -30.77 -6.71 15.54
C ASP A 208 -29.61 -5.70 15.57
N PRO A 209 -29.71 -4.58 14.81
CA PRO A 209 -28.74 -3.50 14.88
C PRO A 209 -28.68 -2.86 16.27
N LYS A 210 -27.46 -2.65 16.77
CA LYS A 210 -27.20 -2.00 18.05
C LYS A 210 -26.43 -0.70 17.83
N PRO A 211 -26.88 0.44 18.39
CA PRO A 211 -26.11 1.67 18.31
C PRO A 211 -24.78 1.48 19.04
N LEU A 212 -23.68 1.82 18.37
CA LEU A 212 -22.37 1.85 18.99
C LEU A 212 -22.05 3.30 19.37
N SER A 213 -21.87 3.54 20.66
CA SER A 213 -21.54 4.86 21.17
C SER A 213 -20.32 4.78 22.08
N PRO A 214 -19.50 5.84 22.15
CA PRO A 214 -18.38 5.92 23.07
C PRO A 214 -18.87 6.00 24.52
N GLN A 215 -19.29 4.88 25.11
CA GLN A 215 -19.77 4.81 26.50
C GLN A 215 -18.62 4.76 27.52
N ASN A 216 -17.43 4.31 27.09
CA ASN A 216 -16.21 4.19 27.88
C ASN A 216 -15.04 4.92 27.20
N SER A 217 -15.30 6.13 26.71
CA SER A 217 -14.28 6.98 26.10
C SER A 217 -13.78 8.00 27.12
N PRO A 218 -12.47 8.30 27.16
CA PRO A 218 -11.98 9.45 27.90
C PRO A 218 -12.37 10.78 27.24
N HIS A 219 -12.78 10.76 25.96
CA HIS A 219 -13.50 11.88 25.36
C HIS A 219 -14.87 11.95 26.01
N SER A 220 -15.28 13.14 26.47
CA SER A 220 -16.65 13.31 26.95
C SER A 220 -17.61 12.91 25.82
N GLN A 221 -18.74 12.28 26.15
CA GLN A 221 -19.79 11.92 25.18
C GLN A 221 -20.23 13.12 24.29
N SER A 222 -19.91 14.35 24.71
CA SER A 222 -20.18 15.63 24.06
C SER A 222 -19.14 16.14 23.06
N ASP A 223 -17.98 15.49 22.86
CA ASP A 223 -16.92 16.08 22.01
C ASP A 223 -17.01 15.68 20.51
N LEU A 224 -17.63 14.54 20.19
CA LEU A 224 -17.74 14.01 18.82
C LEU A 224 -19.13 14.25 18.23
N LYS A 225 -19.17 14.78 17.00
CA LYS A 225 -20.41 15.16 16.31
C LYS A 225 -20.83 14.17 15.23
N GLU A 226 -19.87 13.63 14.49
CA GLU A 226 -20.08 12.70 13.40
C GLU A 226 -19.11 11.53 13.56
N ILE A 227 -19.61 10.31 13.41
CA ILE A 227 -18.80 9.09 13.43
C ILE A 227 -19.25 8.22 12.26
N LEU A 228 -18.28 7.80 11.44
CA LEU A 228 -18.47 6.90 10.32
C LEU A 228 -17.44 5.77 10.36
N PRO A 229 -17.79 4.56 9.91
CA PRO A 229 -16.80 3.52 9.70
C PRO A 229 -15.82 3.90 8.58
N GLY A 230 -14.62 3.32 8.60
CA GLY A 230 -13.60 3.52 7.56
C GLY A 230 -14.03 3.02 6.18
N GLY A 231 -14.91 2.01 6.13
CA GLY A 231 -15.19 1.23 4.93
C GLY A 231 -14.23 0.04 4.79
N GLY A 232 -14.57 -0.92 3.94
CA GLY A 232 -13.71 -2.09 3.71
C GLY A 232 -13.74 -3.07 4.88
N VAL A 233 -12.58 -3.42 5.44
CA VAL A 233 -12.47 -4.45 6.48
C VAL A 233 -11.81 -3.88 7.74
N GLY A 234 -12.27 -4.34 8.90
CA GLY A 234 -11.54 -4.18 10.15
C GLY A 234 -10.53 -5.33 10.33
N ILE A 235 -9.95 -5.44 11.53
CA ILE A 235 -8.98 -6.50 11.83
C ILE A 235 -9.45 -7.37 13.00
N LEU A 236 -9.14 -8.67 12.87
CA LEU A 236 -9.08 -9.60 13.99
C LEU A 236 -7.60 -9.77 14.32
N MET A 237 -7.18 -9.26 15.48
CA MET A 237 -5.80 -9.33 15.93
C MET A 237 -5.45 -10.76 16.38
N GLU A 238 -4.16 -11.07 16.47
CA GLU A 238 -3.63 -12.37 16.90
C GLU A 238 -4.13 -12.79 18.30
N ASP A 239 -4.35 -11.82 19.20
CA ASP A 239 -4.87 -12.04 20.55
C ASP A 239 -6.40 -12.21 20.61
N GLY A 240 -7.09 -12.12 19.47
CA GLY A 240 -8.55 -12.22 19.34
C GLY A 240 -9.29 -10.89 19.48
N THR A 241 -8.59 -9.77 19.61
CA THR A 241 -9.18 -8.42 19.66
C THR A 241 -9.76 -8.03 18.30
N LEU A 242 -10.98 -7.48 18.30
CA LEU A 242 -11.64 -6.92 17.13
C LEU A 242 -11.33 -5.42 17.05
N VAL A 243 -10.93 -4.91 15.90
CA VAL A 243 -10.67 -3.46 15.72
C VAL A 243 -11.34 -2.93 14.46
N PHE A 244 -12.14 -1.87 14.61
CA PHE A 244 -12.72 -1.12 13.51
C PHE A 244 -11.99 0.21 13.30
N PRO A 245 -11.63 0.54 12.05
CA PRO A 245 -11.18 1.88 11.69
C PRO A 245 -12.37 2.83 11.57
N LEU A 246 -12.23 4.06 12.06
CA LEU A 246 -13.31 5.05 12.11
C LEU A 246 -12.84 6.43 11.63
N THR A 247 -13.72 7.19 10.99
CA THR A 247 -13.55 8.62 10.77
C THR A 247 -14.54 9.37 11.66
N ALA A 248 -14.05 10.38 12.37
CA ALA A 248 -14.87 11.19 13.27
C ALA A 248 -14.59 12.69 13.13
N SER A 249 -15.52 13.53 13.60
CA SER A 249 -15.33 14.98 13.72
C SER A 249 -15.69 15.50 15.10
N LYS A 250 -15.04 16.59 15.51
CA LYS A 250 -15.35 17.32 16.75
C LYS A 250 -16.46 18.35 16.56
N GLU A 251 -17.26 18.56 17.59
CA GLU A 251 -18.42 19.47 17.54
C GLU A 251 -18.05 20.93 17.24
N LYS A 252 -16.93 21.41 17.78
CA LYS A 252 -16.54 22.83 17.74
C LYS A 252 -15.98 23.31 16.40
N ASN A 253 -15.24 22.45 15.68
CA ASN A 253 -14.46 22.87 14.51
C ASN A 253 -14.74 22.06 13.24
N HIS A 254 -15.54 20.99 13.33
CA HIS A 254 -15.90 20.09 12.21
C HIS A 254 -14.71 19.50 11.43
N HIS A 255 -13.48 19.60 11.93
CA HIS A 255 -12.33 18.92 11.35
C HIS A 255 -12.48 17.42 11.49
N LEU A 256 -12.20 16.70 10.39
CA LEU A 256 -12.27 15.25 10.34
C LEU A 256 -10.92 14.66 10.73
N PHE A 257 -10.94 13.51 11.40
CA PHE A 257 -9.75 12.74 11.72
C PHE A 257 -10.08 11.26 11.75
N SER A 258 -9.04 10.44 11.62
CA SER A 258 -9.13 8.99 11.73
C SER A 258 -8.83 8.55 13.15
N MET A 259 -9.55 7.54 13.60
CA MET A 259 -9.39 6.89 14.90
C MET A 259 -9.78 5.41 14.78
N MET A 260 -9.88 4.70 15.91
CA MET A 260 -10.34 3.32 15.94
C MET A 260 -11.31 3.08 17.10
N ALA A 261 -12.03 1.96 17.04
CA ALA A 261 -12.68 1.35 18.18
C ALA A 261 -12.31 -0.13 18.24
N TYR A 262 -12.18 -0.68 19.44
CA TYR A 262 -11.83 -2.08 19.61
C TYR A 262 -12.66 -2.79 20.67
N SER A 263 -12.68 -4.12 20.60
CA SER A 263 -13.34 -5.01 21.55
C SER A 263 -12.49 -6.24 21.83
N THR A 264 -12.19 -6.47 23.10
CA THR A 264 -11.44 -7.63 23.59
C THR A 264 -12.35 -8.78 24.07
N ASP A 265 -13.67 -8.55 24.12
CA ASP A 265 -14.65 -9.47 24.69
C ASP A 265 -15.64 -10.01 23.65
N SER A 266 -15.16 -10.15 22.41
CA SER A 266 -15.94 -10.66 21.27
C SER A 266 -17.13 -9.77 20.90
N GLY A 267 -16.96 -8.46 20.94
CA GLY A 267 -17.92 -7.47 20.48
C GLY A 267 -19.02 -7.14 21.47
N LYS A 268 -18.89 -7.54 22.75
CA LYS A 268 -19.88 -7.22 23.80
C LYS A 268 -19.71 -5.77 24.27
N ASN A 269 -18.48 -5.36 24.54
CA ASN A 269 -18.11 -4.00 24.89
C ASN A 269 -17.10 -3.44 23.90
N TRP A 270 -17.19 -2.15 23.63
CA TRP A 270 -16.31 -1.45 22.70
C TRP A 270 -15.65 -0.24 23.38
N VAL A 271 -14.35 -0.09 23.16
CA VAL A 271 -13.52 1.00 23.67
C VAL A 271 -13.12 1.91 22.52
N PHE A 272 -13.16 3.21 22.76
CA PHE A 272 -12.77 4.26 21.82
C PHE A 272 -11.55 5.00 22.40
N PRO A 273 -10.33 4.67 21.95
CA PRO A 273 -9.11 5.35 22.39
C PRO A 273 -9.12 6.86 22.14
N MET A 274 -8.25 7.57 22.88
CA MET A 274 -8.07 9.01 22.70
C MET A 274 -7.30 9.39 21.44
N GLY A 275 -6.41 8.51 20.97
CA GLY A 275 -5.52 8.81 19.86
C GLY A 275 -6.28 9.02 18.56
N MET A 276 -5.82 10.02 17.81
CA MET A 276 -6.36 10.40 16.51
C MET A 276 -5.22 10.73 15.55
N SER A 277 -5.49 10.61 14.25
CA SER A 277 -4.57 11.08 13.21
C SER A 277 -4.43 12.61 13.23
N SER A 278 -3.55 13.12 12.37
CA SER A 278 -3.59 14.54 12.01
C SER A 278 -4.98 14.95 11.50
N VAL A 279 -5.29 16.24 11.66
CA VAL A 279 -6.51 16.87 11.13
C VAL A 279 -6.58 16.70 9.61
N ASP A 280 -7.80 16.45 9.13
CA ASP A 280 -8.17 16.25 7.73
C ASP A 280 -7.48 15.04 7.06
N CYS A 281 -7.12 14.04 7.88
CA CYS A 281 -6.74 12.69 7.45
C CYS A 281 -7.91 11.71 7.70
N VAL A 282 -8.49 11.16 6.64
CA VAL A 282 -9.74 10.38 6.63
C VAL A 282 -9.57 9.04 5.92
N ASN A 283 -10.66 8.26 5.81
CA ASN A 283 -10.68 6.94 5.15
C ASN A 283 -9.60 5.98 5.68
N PRO A 284 -9.58 5.67 6.98
CA PRO A 284 -8.56 4.80 7.54
C PRO A 284 -8.68 3.35 7.06
N ARG A 285 -7.56 2.76 6.64
CA ARG A 285 -7.38 1.31 6.44
C ARG A 285 -6.39 0.81 7.47
N ILE A 286 -6.70 -0.27 8.19
CA ILE A 286 -5.87 -0.75 9.29
C ILE A 286 -5.42 -2.20 9.10
N THR A 287 -4.26 -2.54 9.65
CA THR A 287 -3.75 -3.91 9.72
C THR A 287 -2.88 -4.12 10.96
N GLU A 288 -2.73 -5.36 11.42
CA GLU A 288 -1.76 -5.72 12.47
C GLU A 288 -0.51 -6.30 11.84
N TRP A 289 0.64 -5.66 12.04
CA TRP A 289 1.92 -6.09 11.48
C TRP A 289 2.74 -6.94 12.46
N GLU A 290 3.33 -6.34 13.47
CA GLU A 290 3.91 -7.07 14.61
C GLU A 290 2.85 -7.28 15.69
N THR A 291 3.06 -8.24 16.59
CA THR A 291 2.13 -8.48 17.70
C THR A 291 1.88 -7.19 18.48
N GLY A 292 0.62 -6.74 18.50
CA GLY A 292 0.22 -5.49 19.15
C GLY A 292 0.62 -4.20 18.42
N GLN A 293 1.18 -4.26 17.21
CA GLN A 293 1.45 -3.09 16.37
C GLN A 293 0.36 -2.93 15.30
N ILE A 294 -0.46 -1.90 15.47
CA ILE A 294 -1.49 -1.54 14.51
C ILE A 294 -0.91 -0.49 13.56
N LEU A 295 -1.01 -0.75 12.25
CA LEU A 295 -0.73 0.23 11.21
C LEU A 295 -2.03 0.81 10.67
N MET A 296 -2.06 2.11 10.40
CA MET A 296 -3.19 2.81 9.82
C MET A 296 -2.75 3.66 8.63
N VAL A 297 -3.31 3.42 7.45
CA VAL A 297 -3.15 4.27 6.28
C VAL A 297 -4.36 5.20 6.18
N THR A 298 -4.11 6.51 6.04
CA THR A 298 -5.15 7.53 5.94
C THR A 298 -4.93 8.44 4.72
N ASP A 299 -6.02 8.90 4.11
CA ASP A 299 -6.02 9.90 3.05
C ASP A 299 -6.06 11.30 3.68
N CYS A 300 -5.02 12.10 3.43
CA CYS A 300 -4.86 13.47 3.93
C CYS A 300 -4.82 14.47 2.77
N GLU A 301 -4.97 15.77 3.04
CA GLU A 301 -4.90 16.84 2.03
C GLU A 301 -3.61 16.79 1.17
N SER A 302 -2.49 16.37 1.79
CA SER A 302 -1.17 16.32 1.16
C SER A 302 -0.80 14.95 0.58
N GLY A 303 -1.70 13.96 0.56
CA GLY A 303 -1.43 12.59 0.09
C GLY A 303 -1.85 11.53 1.10
N GLN A 304 -1.18 10.38 1.12
CA GLN A 304 -1.42 9.36 2.15
C GLN A 304 -0.33 9.38 3.22
N ARG A 305 -0.76 9.08 4.45
CA ARG A 305 0.12 8.90 5.61
C ARG A 305 -0.09 7.54 6.22
N VAL A 306 0.99 6.96 6.72
CA VAL A 306 0.99 5.72 7.48
C VAL A 306 1.27 6.08 8.93
N TYR A 307 0.42 5.63 9.84
CA TYR A 307 0.62 5.76 11.27
C TYR A 307 0.81 4.38 11.89
N GLU A 308 1.53 4.31 12.99
CA GLU A 308 1.61 3.14 13.86
C GLU A 308 1.09 3.47 15.27
N SER A 309 0.54 2.46 15.92
CA SER A 309 0.22 2.47 17.34
C SER A 309 0.60 1.13 17.96
N ARG A 310 1.21 1.19 19.14
CA ARG A 310 1.59 0.02 19.97
C ARG A 310 0.86 0.00 21.32
N ASP A 311 -0.11 0.89 21.49
CA ASP A 311 -0.88 1.11 22.73
C ASP A 311 -2.39 1.13 22.45
N MET A 312 -2.81 0.30 21.48
CA MET A 312 -4.21 0.13 21.06
C MET A 312 -4.90 1.43 20.67
N GLY A 313 -4.21 2.28 19.92
CA GLY A 313 -4.73 3.53 19.37
C GLY A 313 -4.78 4.68 20.37
N THR A 314 -4.13 4.57 21.54
CA THR A 314 -4.05 5.68 22.50
C THR A 314 -3.13 6.78 21.98
N THR A 315 -2.04 6.40 21.33
CA THR A 315 -1.15 7.30 20.60
C THR A 315 -0.90 6.78 19.18
N TRP A 316 -0.70 7.71 18.26
CA TRP A 316 -0.35 7.43 16.86
C TRP A 316 0.91 8.20 16.49
N THR A 317 1.89 7.50 15.94
CA THR A 317 3.13 8.08 15.41
C THR A 317 3.21 7.82 13.91
N GLU A 318 3.76 8.76 13.13
CA GLU A 318 3.94 8.54 11.69
C GLU A 318 4.98 7.43 11.45
N ALA A 319 4.56 6.38 10.75
CA ALA A 319 5.32 5.16 10.50
C ALA A 319 6.20 5.30 9.24
N VAL A 320 7.14 6.22 9.32
CA VAL A 320 8.13 6.55 8.30
C VAL A 320 8.85 5.30 7.79
N GLY A 321 8.76 5.01 6.48
CA GLY A 321 9.47 3.90 5.84
C GLY A 321 8.77 2.54 5.90
N ILE A 322 7.62 2.44 6.58
CA ILE A 322 6.72 1.28 6.54
C ILE A 322 5.78 1.41 5.33
N LEU A 323 5.47 0.29 4.65
CA LEU A 323 4.72 0.25 3.38
C LEU A 323 5.34 1.17 2.30
N PRO A 324 6.51 0.79 1.72
CA PRO A 324 7.20 1.59 0.71
C PRO A 324 6.29 1.93 -0.48
N GLY A 325 6.15 3.22 -0.78
CA GLY A 325 5.29 3.72 -1.86
C GLY A 325 3.93 4.28 -1.47
N VAL A 326 3.54 4.17 -0.20
CA VAL A 326 2.30 4.76 0.34
C VAL A 326 2.51 6.19 0.83
N TRP A 327 3.74 6.54 1.20
CA TRP A 327 4.05 7.85 1.76
C TRP A 327 4.14 8.92 0.70
N VAL A 328 3.38 10.00 0.90
CA VAL A 328 3.47 11.20 0.11
C VAL A 328 3.50 12.45 1.00
N ASN A 329 4.55 13.26 0.87
CA ASN A 329 4.50 14.69 1.16
C ASN A 329 4.56 15.45 -0.16
N ALA A 330 3.74 16.49 -0.31
CA ALA A 330 3.67 17.35 -1.50
C ALA A 330 4.87 18.30 -1.64
N ARG A 331 6.09 17.77 -1.72
CA ARG A 331 7.30 18.59 -1.84
C ARG A 331 7.85 18.73 -3.27
N SER A 332 7.36 17.96 -4.24
CA SER A 332 7.87 18.01 -5.61
C SER A 332 7.25 19.07 -6.52
N GLY A 333 6.39 19.97 -6.02
CA GLY A 333 5.75 21.02 -6.84
C GLY A 333 4.83 20.49 -7.95
N VAL A 334 4.61 19.17 -8.02
CA VAL A 334 3.68 18.52 -8.94
C VAL A 334 2.35 18.33 -8.19
N PRO A 335 1.21 18.82 -8.72
CA PRO A 335 -0.10 18.55 -8.15
C PRO A 335 -0.32 17.04 -8.03
N TRP A 336 -0.77 16.60 -6.85
CA TRP A 336 -1.09 15.20 -6.62
C TRP A 336 -2.37 14.83 -7.37
N ASP A 337 -2.32 13.66 -7.99
CA ASP A 337 -3.52 12.99 -8.46
C ASP A 337 -4.07 12.15 -7.31
N VAL A 338 -5.20 12.60 -6.74
CA VAL A 338 -5.92 11.98 -5.61
C VAL A 338 -6.32 10.54 -5.91
N THR A 339 -6.27 10.12 -7.18
CA THR A 339 -6.55 8.74 -7.60
C THR A 339 -5.43 7.75 -7.27
N LEU A 340 -4.20 8.19 -6.95
CA LEU A 340 -3.05 7.30 -6.73
C LEU A 340 -2.85 6.90 -5.26
N HIS A 341 -3.84 6.23 -4.68
CA HIS A 341 -3.83 5.86 -3.26
C HIS A 341 -3.83 4.33 -3.05
N VAL A 342 -3.42 3.91 -1.85
CA VAL A 342 -3.62 2.57 -1.31
C VAL A 342 -5.07 2.41 -0.91
N ASP A 343 -5.67 1.35 -1.43
CA ASP A 343 -7.11 1.16 -1.37
C ASP A 343 -7.48 0.04 -0.39
N ALA A 344 -6.83 -1.12 -0.53
CA ALA A 344 -6.92 -2.24 0.40
C ALA A 344 -5.57 -2.50 1.09
N LEU A 345 -5.62 -2.91 2.36
CA LEU A 345 -4.46 -3.34 3.15
C LEU A 345 -4.87 -4.52 4.04
N ILE A 346 -4.19 -5.65 3.93
CA ILE A 346 -4.36 -6.82 4.79
C ILE A 346 -3.01 -7.42 5.18
N THR A 347 -2.99 -8.25 6.21
CA THR A 347 -1.87 -9.13 6.54
C THR A 347 -2.24 -10.59 6.34
N ALA A 348 -1.25 -11.39 5.96
CA ALA A 348 -1.41 -12.80 5.69
C ALA A 348 -0.13 -13.57 6.01
N THR A 349 -0.28 -14.85 6.37
CA THR A 349 0.84 -15.79 6.45
C THR A 349 0.84 -16.66 5.21
N ILE A 350 1.83 -16.49 4.34
CA ILE A 350 1.96 -17.20 3.06
C ILE A 350 3.33 -17.88 3.04
N GLU A 351 3.36 -19.18 2.75
CA GLU A 351 4.60 -20.00 2.80
C GLU A 351 5.34 -19.86 4.15
N GLY A 352 4.60 -19.79 5.26
CA GLY A 352 5.16 -19.64 6.60
C GLY A 352 5.75 -18.26 6.92
N ARG A 353 5.58 -17.26 6.05
CA ARG A 353 6.05 -15.89 6.26
C ARG A 353 4.87 -14.94 6.39
N LYS A 354 4.87 -14.11 7.46
CA LYS A 354 3.93 -13.00 7.62
C LYS A 354 4.29 -11.89 6.64
N VAL A 355 3.31 -11.42 5.86
CA VAL A 355 3.45 -10.36 4.86
C VAL A 355 2.26 -9.42 4.89
N MET A 356 2.46 -8.18 4.46
CA MET A 356 1.40 -7.24 4.12
C MET A 356 1.10 -7.34 2.63
N LEU A 357 -0.20 -7.36 2.29
CA LEU A 357 -0.70 -7.26 0.93
C LEU A 357 -1.51 -5.98 0.81
N TYR A 358 -1.24 -5.21 -0.24
CA TYR A 358 -1.99 -3.98 -0.49
C TYR A 358 -2.23 -3.74 -1.98
N THR A 359 -3.34 -3.08 -2.28
CA THR A 359 -3.66 -2.60 -3.63
C THR A 359 -3.34 -1.12 -3.73
N GLN A 360 -2.68 -0.72 -4.82
CA GLN A 360 -2.34 0.68 -5.06
C GLN A 360 -2.51 1.05 -6.54
N LYS A 361 -3.12 2.19 -6.80
CA LYS A 361 -3.28 2.71 -8.15
C LYS A 361 -2.05 3.44 -8.65
N ARG A 362 -1.64 3.18 -9.90
CA ARG A 362 -0.48 3.81 -10.55
C ARG A 362 -0.73 4.05 -12.03
N TYR A 363 -0.10 5.07 -12.60
CA TYR A 363 -0.10 5.26 -14.05
C TYR A 363 0.62 4.13 -14.78
N LEU A 364 0.07 3.70 -15.92
CA LEU A 364 0.67 2.67 -16.78
C LEU A 364 1.79 3.22 -17.68
N LEU A 365 1.68 4.48 -18.08
CA LEU A 365 2.54 5.11 -19.08
C LEU A 365 2.91 6.53 -18.64
N ARG A 366 4.08 6.98 -19.09
CA ARG A 366 4.64 8.31 -18.80
C ARG A 366 3.71 9.45 -19.21
N GLU A 367 2.83 9.23 -20.18
CA GLU A 367 1.83 10.20 -20.65
C GLU A 367 0.64 10.38 -19.68
N LYS A 368 0.59 9.68 -18.54
CA LYS A 368 -0.44 9.81 -17.48
C LYS A 368 -1.90 9.68 -17.98
N ARG A 369 -2.14 8.85 -19.00
CA ARG A 369 -3.47 8.72 -19.64
C ARG A 369 -4.34 7.59 -19.08
N ALA A 370 -3.77 6.66 -18.33
CA ALA A 370 -4.49 5.52 -17.77
C ALA A 370 -3.80 5.08 -16.47
N THR A 371 -4.62 4.85 -15.45
CA THR A 371 -4.22 4.27 -14.17
C THR A 371 -4.49 2.76 -14.20
N ALA A 372 -3.76 2.02 -13.38
CA ALA A 372 -4.01 0.61 -13.14
C ALA A 372 -3.86 0.31 -11.66
N LEU A 373 -4.67 -0.63 -11.19
CA LEU A 373 -4.58 -1.14 -9.82
C LEU A 373 -3.50 -2.20 -9.75
N TYR A 374 -2.51 -2.05 -8.88
CA TYR A 374 -1.43 -3.03 -8.69
C TYR A 374 -1.59 -3.75 -7.35
N LEU A 375 -1.28 -5.05 -7.34
CA LEU A 375 -1.12 -5.82 -6.10
C LEU A 375 0.35 -5.83 -5.66
N TRP A 376 0.57 -5.46 -4.41
CA TRP A 376 1.87 -5.43 -3.76
C TRP A 376 1.93 -6.43 -2.61
N VAL A 377 3.12 -7.00 -2.40
CA VAL A 377 3.47 -7.80 -1.23
C VAL A 377 4.74 -7.24 -0.60
N THR A 378 4.74 -7.11 0.72
CA THR A 378 5.91 -6.64 1.47
C THR A 378 6.04 -7.35 2.81
N ASP A 379 7.27 -7.53 3.27
CA ASP A 379 7.59 -8.00 4.62
C ASP A 379 8.21 -6.88 5.48
N ASN A 380 7.85 -5.64 5.19
CA ASN A 380 8.39 -4.41 5.79
C ASN A 380 9.89 -4.15 5.53
N SER A 381 10.55 -4.98 4.73
CA SER A 381 11.87 -4.67 4.16
C SER A 381 11.82 -4.77 2.64
N ARG A 382 11.46 -5.94 2.12
CA ARG A 382 11.34 -6.21 0.69
C ARG A 382 9.94 -5.88 0.22
N THR A 383 9.83 -5.41 -1.02
CA THR A 383 8.55 -5.03 -1.60
C THR A 383 8.53 -5.45 -3.07
N PHE A 384 7.52 -6.23 -3.44
CA PHE A 384 7.33 -6.75 -4.79
C PHE A 384 5.91 -6.44 -5.27
N HIS A 385 5.76 -6.10 -6.55
CA HIS A 385 4.46 -6.00 -7.19
C HIS A 385 4.31 -7.08 -8.26
N VAL A 386 3.14 -7.72 -8.31
CA VAL A 386 2.87 -8.77 -9.31
C VAL A 386 2.67 -8.16 -10.71
N GLY A 387 1.98 -7.02 -10.77
CA GLY A 387 1.56 -6.37 -12.01
C GLY A 387 0.19 -5.71 -11.87
N PRO A 388 -0.35 -5.14 -12.96
CA PRO A 388 -1.68 -4.53 -12.95
C PRO A 388 -2.78 -5.60 -12.90
N LEU A 389 -3.71 -5.48 -11.95
CA LEU A 389 -4.91 -6.29 -11.76
C LEU A 389 -6.07 -5.81 -12.63
N SER A 390 -6.17 -4.50 -12.87
CA SER A 390 -7.22 -3.87 -13.68
C SER A 390 -6.73 -2.56 -14.29
N LEU A 391 -7.27 -2.21 -15.46
CA LEU A 391 -7.04 -0.93 -16.12
C LEU A 391 -8.18 0.03 -15.79
N GLU A 392 -7.87 1.29 -15.55
CA GLU A 392 -8.81 2.38 -15.31
C GLU A 392 -8.67 3.37 -16.47
N SER A 393 -9.78 3.76 -17.09
CA SER A 393 -9.77 4.82 -18.10
C SER A 393 -9.73 6.18 -17.41
N ALA A 394 -9.16 7.20 -18.04
CA ALA A 394 -9.09 8.55 -17.48
C ALA A 394 -10.46 9.21 -17.18
N VAL A 395 -11.56 8.56 -17.58
CA VAL A 395 -12.94 9.04 -17.41
C VAL A 395 -13.61 8.39 -16.20
N ASP A 396 -13.09 7.26 -15.72
CA ASP A 396 -13.68 6.51 -14.62
C ASP A 396 -13.06 6.98 -13.30
N GLY A 397 -13.89 7.46 -12.38
CA GLY A 397 -13.48 7.81 -11.02
C GLY A 397 -12.90 6.60 -10.28
N GLY A 398 -12.21 6.89 -9.17
CA GLY A 398 -11.46 5.87 -8.45
C GLY A 398 -12.30 4.71 -7.92
N PHE A 399 -12.11 3.48 -8.43
CA PHE A 399 -12.60 2.23 -7.81
C PHE A 399 -12.13 2.05 -6.38
N ALA A 400 -13.05 1.81 -5.43
CA ALA A 400 -12.72 1.23 -4.14
C ALA A 400 -12.55 -0.29 -4.23
N SER A 401 -11.71 -0.87 -3.37
CA SER A 401 -11.40 -2.29 -3.37
C SER A 401 -11.04 -2.81 -1.99
N THR A 402 -11.21 -4.13 -1.81
CA THR A 402 -10.84 -4.84 -0.60
C THR A 402 -10.27 -6.22 -0.94
N LEU A 403 -9.37 -6.70 -0.09
CA LEU A 403 -8.69 -7.98 -0.25
C LEU A 403 -9.17 -8.95 0.83
N LEU A 404 -9.22 -10.24 0.47
CA LEU A 404 -9.43 -11.33 1.42
C LEU A 404 -8.45 -12.46 1.13
N TYR A 405 -7.59 -12.77 2.09
CA TYR A 405 -6.80 -13.99 2.10
C TYR A 405 -7.42 -14.99 3.08
N SER A 406 -7.90 -16.12 2.58
CA SER A 406 -8.49 -17.17 3.41
C SER A 406 -8.37 -18.52 2.72
N ASP A 407 -8.19 -19.60 3.51
CA ASP A 407 -8.02 -20.98 3.03
C ASP A 407 -6.98 -21.13 1.90
N GLY A 408 -5.89 -20.39 1.97
CA GLY A 408 -4.83 -20.43 0.96
C GLY A 408 -5.19 -19.79 -0.38
N ALA A 409 -6.33 -19.10 -0.48
CA ALA A 409 -6.78 -18.36 -1.65
C ALA A 409 -6.83 -16.84 -1.38
N LEU A 410 -6.49 -16.04 -2.41
CA LEU A 410 -6.53 -14.59 -2.38
C LEU A 410 -7.65 -14.08 -3.29
N HIS A 411 -8.49 -13.21 -2.76
CA HIS A 411 -9.61 -12.62 -3.47
C HIS A 411 -9.54 -11.09 -3.45
N LEU A 412 -10.07 -10.48 -4.50
CA LEU A 412 -10.22 -9.03 -4.66
C LEU A 412 -11.68 -8.72 -4.96
N LEU A 413 -12.31 -7.93 -4.11
CA LEU A 413 -13.63 -7.33 -4.39
C LEU A 413 -13.39 -5.87 -4.77
N GLN A 414 -13.84 -5.47 -5.96
CA GLN A 414 -13.51 -4.17 -6.56
C GLN A 414 -14.74 -3.55 -7.21
N GLU A 415 -14.89 -2.24 -7.06
CA GLU A 415 -15.84 -1.46 -7.85
C GLU A 415 -15.46 -1.45 -9.34
N ASN A 416 -16.47 -1.41 -10.21
CA ASN A 416 -16.34 -1.25 -11.64
C ASN A 416 -17.37 -0.20 -12.08
N PHE A 417 -16.91 1.04 -12.23
CA PHE A 417 -17.64 2.15 -12.84
C PHE A 417 -18.01 1.83 -14.28
N GLY A 418 -19.30 1.98 -14.59
CA GLY A 418 -19.80 2.25 -15.93
C GLY A 418 -20.22 3.71 -16.04
N GLU A 419 -20.70 4.11 -17.22
CA GLU A 419 -21.01 5.50 -17.57
C GLU A 419 -21.92 6.24 -16.57
N LYS A 420 -22.83 5.53 -15.89
CA LYS A 420 -23.86 6.13 -15.01
C LYS A 420 -24.12 5.35 -13.71
N SER A 421 -23.34 4.30 -13.44
CA SER A 421 -23.59 3.37 -12.34
C SER A 421 -22.35 2.54 -12.04
N THR A 422 -22.20 2.13 -10.79
CA THR A 422 -21.07 1.33 -10.32
C THR A 422 -21.52 -0.10 -10.03
N ALA A 423 -20.87 -1.06 -10.67
CA ALA A 423 -20.96 -2.48 -10.34
C ALA A 423 -19.85 -2.86 -9.34
N ILE A 424 -19.94 -4.03 -8.72
CA ILE A 424 -18.87 -4.60 -7.91
C ILE A 424 -18.60 -6.02 -8.36
N SER A 425 -17.33 -6.36 -8.54
CA SER A 425 -16.89 -7.65 -9.05
C SER A 425 -15.89 -8.30 -8.11
N LEU A 426 -15.99 -9.61 -8.00
CA LEU A 426 -15.08 -10.46 -7.24
C LEU A 426 -14.15 -11.17 -8.21
N ALA A 427 -12.86 -11.13 -7.89
CA ALA A 427 -11.84 -11.86 -8.60
C ALA A 427 -11.07 -12.80 -7.67
N ARG A 428 -10.66 -13.95 -8.18
CA ARG A 428 -9.72 -14.86 -7.51
C ARG A 428 -8.34 -14.72 -8.11
N LEU A 429 -7.39 -14.31 -7.29
CA LEU A 429 -6.04 -13.93 -7.70
C LEU A 429 -5.10 -15.14 -7.71
N THR A 430 -5.47 -16.19 -8.46
CA THR A 430 -4.78 -17.51 -8.42
C THR A 430 -3.34 -17.42 -8.95
N GLU A 431 -3.15 -16.84 -10.14
CA GLU A 431 -1.83 -16.73 -10.76
C GLU A 431 -0.96 -15.68 -10.07
N GLU A 432 -1.58 -14.62 -9.55
CA GLU A 432 -0.90 -13.61 -8.75
C GLU A 432 -0.40 -14.20 -7.44
N LEU A 433 -1.25 -14.97 -6.73
CA LEU A 433 -0.85 -15.65 -5.50
C LEU A 433 0.25 -16.69 -5.77
N LYS A 434 0.21 -17.41 -6.89
CA LYS A 434 1.29 -18.31 -7.31
C LYS A 434 2.60 -17.57 -7.53
N THR A 435 2.54 -16.38 -8.14
CA THR A 435 3.70 -15.51 -8.32
C THR A 435 4.24 -15.02 -6.98
N ILE A 436 3.36 -14.61 -6.05
CA ILE A 436 3.73 -14.22 -4.69
C ILE A 436 4.43 -15.39 -3.97
N ARG A 437 3.85 -16.60 -3.97
CA ARG A 437 4.48 -17.79 -3.37
C ARG A 437 5.88 -18.05 -3.94
N SER A 438 6.06 -17.92 -5.26
CA SER A 438 7.37 -18.05 -5.91
C SER A 438 8.38 -17.02 -5.39
N VAL A 439 7.98 -15.75 -5.29
CA VAL A 439 8.84 -14.66 -4.80
C VAL A 439 9.19 -14.85 -3.33
N LEU A 440 8.22 -15.17 -2.47
CA LEU A 440 8.46 -15.45 -1.05
C LEU A 440 9.38 -16.66 -0.85
N GLY A 441 9.24 -17.69 -1.70
CA GLY A 441 10.17 -18.81 -1.74
C GLY A 441 11.61 -18.40 -2.10
N THR A 442 11.79 -17.45 -3.03
CA THR A 442 13.10 -16.86 -3.32
C THR A 442 13.66 -16.10 -2.12
N TRP A 443 12.84 -15.27 -1.45
CA TRP A 443 13.27 -14.52 -0.27
C TRP A 443 13.74 -15.45 0.85
N ALA A 444 12.96 -16.48 1.17
CA ALA A 444 13.31 -17.45 2.20
C ALA A 444 14.62 -18.19 1.91
N LYS A 445 14.84 -18.61 0.65
CA LYS A 445 16.07 -19.29 0.23
C LYS A 445 17.30 -18.38 0.35
N LEU A 446 17.18 -17.13 -0.06
CA LEU A 446 18.27 -16.15 0.05
C LEU A 446 18.58 -15.81 1.51
N ASP A 447 17.54 -15.59 2.32
CA ASP A 447 17.72 -15.31 3.75
C ASP A 447 18.42 -16.49 4.45
N ALA A 448 18.01 -17.73 4.17
CA ALA A 448 18.66 -18.92 4.72
C ALA A 448 20.14 -19.03 4.27
N PHE A 449 20.43 -18.72 3.01
CA PHE A 449 21.80 -18.67 2.50
C PHE A 449 22.66 -17.63 3.23
N PHE A 450 22.12 -16.43 3.47
CA PHE A 450 22.84 -15.37 4.17
C PHE A 450 23.03 -15.68 5.65
N LEU A 451 22.03 -16.24 6.33
CA LEU A 451 22.15 -16.71 7.71
C LEU A 451 23.27 -17.76 7.84
N ASN A 452 23.35 -18.73 6.93
CA ASN A 452 24.41 -19.74 6.90
C ASN A 452 25.81 -19.16 6.64
N SER A 453 25.90 -18.01 5.98
CA SER A 453 27.16 -17.29 5.75
C SER A 453 27.41 -16.17 6.78
N CYS A 454 26.63 -16.15 7.85
CA CYS A 454 26.62 -15.12 8.90
C CYS A 454 26.38 -13.69 8.39
N THR A 455 25.82 -13.52 7.20
CA THR A 455 25.46 -12.19 6.66
C THR A 455 24.12 -11.77 7.28
N PRO A 456 24.01 -10.55 7.85
CA PRO A 456 22.76 -10.09 8.45
C PRO A 456 21.65 -10.00 7.40
N THR A 457 20.47 -10.51 7.71
CA THR A 457 19.28 -10.44 6.85
C THR A 457 18.21 -9.47 7.37
N ALA A 458 18.30 -9.08 8.64
CA ALA A 458 17.41 -8.09 9.23
C ALA A 458 17.57 -6.74 8.53
N GLY A 459 16.49 -6.25 7.90
CA GLY A 459 16.48 -5.03 7.11
C GLY A 459 17.18 -5.14 5.75
N LEU A 460 17.55 -6.34 5.27
CA LEU A 460 18.11 -6.51 3.93
C LEU A 460 17.00 -6.40 2.88
N VAL A 461 17.10 -5.40 2.01
CA VAL A 461 16.05 -5.02 1.03
C VAL A 461 16.37 -5.55 -0.36
N GLY A 462 17.62 -5.43 -0.80
CA GLY A 462 18.03 -5.77 -2.15
C GLY A 462 19.48 -6.23 -2.24
N PHE A 463 19.76 -7.06 -3.24
CA PHE A 463 21.08 -7.61 -3.49
C PHE A 463 21.36 -7.70 -4.98
N LEU A 464 22.38 -6.98 -5.47
CA LEU A 464 22.87 -7.07 -6.85
C LEU A 464 24.15 -7.93 -6.88
N SER A 465 24.11 -9.06 -7.58
CA SER A 465 25.28 -9.96 -7.70
C SER A 465 25.47 -10.52 -9.11
N ASN A 466 25.12 -11.78 -9.36
CA ASN A 466 25.47 -12.46 -10.60
C ASN A 466 24.40 -12.27 -11.66
N THR A 467 23.13 -12.12 -11.26
CA THR A 467 22.01 -12.18 -12.19
C THR A 467 21.89 -10.89 -12.99
N ALA A 468 21.82 -11.02 -14.31
CA ALA A 468 21.72 -9.90 -15.24
C ALA A 468 20.88 -10.28 -16.47
N SER A 469 20.13 -9.32 -17.00
CA SER A 469 19.35 -9.48 -18.21
C SER A 469 19.36 -8.19 -19.03
N ASN A 470 19.83 -8.25 -20.27
CA ASN A 470 20.01 -7.07 -21.13
C ASN A 470 20.85 -5.99 -20.41
N ARG A 471 20.31 -4.76 -20.32
CA ARG A 471 20.90 -3.63 -19.58
C ARG A 471 20.47 -3.57 -18.11
N LYS A 472 20.05 -4.69 -17.50
CA LYS A 472 19.60 -4.74 -16.10
C LYS A 472 20.51 -5.61 -15.26
N TRP A 473 20.98 -5.07 -14.14
CA TRP A 473 21.52 -5.84 -13.03
C TRP A 473 20.34 -6.24 -12.14
N ILE A 474 20.06 -7.53 -12.09
CA ILE A 474 18.85 -8.05 -11.45
C ILE A 474 19.08 -8.09 -9.95
N ASP A 475 18.12 -7.55 -9.20
CA ASP A 475 18.05 -7.74 -7.77
C ASP A 475 17.64 -9.19 -7.48
N GLU A 476 18.47 -9.91 -6.74
CA GLU A 476 18.27 -11.32 -6.43
C GLU A 476 16.99 -11.53 -5.59
N TYR A 477 16.57 -10.52 -4.81
CA TYR A 477 15.27 -10.50 -4.11
C TYR A 477 14.09 -10.12 -5.02
N ARG A 478 14.34 -9.81 -6.30
CA ARG A 478 13.34 -9.46 -7.33
C ARG A 478 12.50 -8.21 -7.02
N CYS A 479 12.95 -7.35 -6.12
CA CYS A 479 12.21 -6.14 -5.75
C CYS A 479 12.49 -5.02 -6.77
N VAL A 480 13.75 -4.61 -6.89
CA VAL A 480 14.12 -3.48 -7.77
C VAL A 480 15.44 -3.73 -8.47
N ASN A 481 15.40 -3.85 -9.80
CA ASN A 481 16.60 -3.97 -10.62
C ASN A 481 17.31 -2.62 -10.83
N ALA A 482 18.63 -2.66 -10.98
CA ALA A 482 19.42 -1.53 -11.45
C ALA A 482 19.60 -1.56 -12.98
N THR A 483 19.76 -0.38 -13.58
CA THR A 483 20.06 -0.23 -15.01
C THR A 483 21.56 -0.03 -15.18
N VAL A 484 22.18 -0.80 -16.08
CA VAL A 484 23.61 -0.75 -16.37
C VAL A 484 23.83 -0.18 -17.77
N MET A 485 24.80 0.71 -17.91
CA MET A 485 25.20 1.34 -19.17
C MET A 485 26.70 1.19 -19.38
N GLU A 486 27.11 0.82 -20.59
CA GLU A 486 28.50 0.78 -21.07
C GLU A 486 29.49 0.05 -20.13
N ALA A 487 29.05 -0.99 -19.41
CA ALA A 487 29.86 -1.74 -18.46
C ALA A 487 29.93 -3.24 -18.84
N ALA A 488 31.09 -3.86 -18.60
CA ALA A 488 31.31 -5.27 -18.91
C ALA A 488 30.93 -6.16 -17.72
N ARG A 489 30.21 -7.26 -17.97
CA ARG A 489 29.80 -8.18 -16.91
C ARG A 489 30.99 -9.00 -16.41
N VAL A 490 31.10 -9.15 -15.10
CA VAL A 490 32.05 -10.05 -14.44
C VAL A 490 31.34 -10.93 -13.42
N LYS A 491 32.06 -11.90 -12.85
CA LYS A 491 31.52 -12.71 -11.76
C LYS A 491 31.12 -11.81 -10.59
N SER A 492 29.84 -11.84 -10.25
CA SER A 492 29.19 -11.15 -9.13
C SER A 492 29.11 -9.63 -9.28
N GLY A 493 29.27 -9.10 -10.49
CA GLY A 493 29.03 -7.69 -10.77
C GLY A 493 29.52 -7.22 -12.13
N TYR A 494 30.09 -6.02 -12.18
CA TYR A 494 30.46 -5.34 -13.42
C TYR A 494 31.79 -4.60 -13.33
N ASP A 495 32.46 -4.53 -14.47
CA ASP A 495 33.63 -3.69 -14.73
C ASP A 495 33.16 -2.41 -15.44
N PHE A 496 33.41 -1.29 -14.78
CA PHE A 496 33.15 0.06 -15.25
C PHE A 496 34.49 0.65 -15.67
N THR A 497 34.84 0.48 -16.95
CA THR A 497 36.13 0.87 -17.53
C THR A 497 36.03 1.86 -18.69
N GLY A 498 34.81 2.11 -19.20
CA GLY A 498 34.54 2.96 -20.35
C GLY A 498 33.95 4.32 -19.98
N PRO A 499 34.08 5.33 -20.86
CA PRO A 499 33.38 6.60 -20.71
C PRO A 499 31.87 6.39 -20.55
N GLY A 500 31.26 7.05 -19.56
CA GLY A 500 29.84 6.91 -19.25
C GLY A 500 29.42 5.57 -18.64
N SER A 501 30.36 4.66 -18.37
CA SER A 501 30.05 3.38 -17.72
C SER A 501 29.55 3.57 -16.30
N ARG A 502 28.35 3.07 -16.01
CA ARG A 502 27.70 3.21 -14.70
C ARG A 502 26.54 2.26 -14.52
N ALA A 503 26.16 2.04 -13.27
CA ALA A 503 24.87 1.45 -12.92
C ALA A 503 24.06 2.40 -12.04
N ILE A 504 22.76 2.49 -12.33
CA ILE A 504 21.79 3.32 -11.62
C ILE A 504 20.80 2.39 -10.95
N TRP A 505 20.74 2.41 -9.62
CA TRP A 505 19.77 1.65 -8.82
C TRP A 505 18.67 2.61 -8.32
N PRO A 506 17.51 2.69 -8.99
CA PRO A 506 16.48 3.67 -8.65
C PRO A 506 15.70 3.28 -7.40
N VAL A 507 15.62 4.17 -6.41
CA VAL A 507 14.94 3.91 -5.12
C VAL A 507 13.66 4.72 -4.97
N ASN A 508 13.70 6.03 -5.23
CA ASN A 508 12.52 6.89 -5.33
C ASN A 508 12.43 7.48 -6.75
N ARG A 509 11.72 6.78 -7.64
CA ARG A 509 11.32 7.28 -8.96
C ARG A 509 9.83 7.06 -9.18
N TRP A 510 9.08 8.12 -8.90
CA TRP A 510 7.63 8.19 -9.02
C TRP A 510 7.10 7.85 -10.42
N GLU A 511 7.76 8.35 -11.48
CA GLU A 511 7.41 8.06 -12.88
C GLU A 511 7.46 6.56 -13.24
N HIS A 512 8.12 5.74 -12.42
CA HIS A 512 8.26 4.29 -12.62
C HIS A 512 7.67 3.45 -11.50
N GLY A 513 6.91 4.09 -10.60
CA GLY A 513 6.29 3.40 -9.49
C GLY A 513 7.30 2.81 -8.48
N LYS A 514 8.43 3.47 -8.23
CA LYS A 514 9.40 3.02 -7.23
C LYS A 514 9.48 4.06 -6.13
N ASN A 515 9.20 3.66 -4.90
CA ASN A 515 9.41 4.50 -3.72
C ASN A 515 9.83 3.58 -2.56
N HIS A 516 11.05 3.79 -2.11
CA HIS A 516 11.71 3.10 -1.00
C HIS A 516 11.96 4.11 0.12
N GLY A 517 11.03 5.04 0.37
CA GLY A 517 11.19 6.24 1.20
C GLY A 517 11.90 6.09 2.55
N PHE A 518 12.04 4.86 3.07
CA PHE A 518 13.03 4.54 4.10
C PHE A 518 14.43 5.09 3.79
N VAL A 519 14.88 5.07 2.52
CA VAL A 519 16.22 5.54 2.12
C VAL A 519 16.44 7.01 2.43
N ASP A 520 15.38 7.81 2.54
CA ASP A 520 15.50 9.22 2.88
C ASP A 520 15.88 9.45 4.34
N HIS A 521 15.65 8.45 5.20
CA HIS A 521 15.89 8.49 6.63
C HIS A 521 17.03 7.55 7.04
N ASN A 522 16.99 6.31 6.60
CA ASN A 522 17.87 5.26 7.06
C ASN A 522 18.25 4.31 5.92
N PHE A 523 19.55 4.12 5.67
CA PHE A 523 20.01 3.02 4.82
C PHE A 523 21.44 2.62 5.12
N ALA A 524 21.81 1.41 4.69
CA ALA A 524 23.20 1.04 4.46
C ALA A 524 23.36 0.43 3.06
N LEU A 525 24.24 1.01 2.25
CA LEU A 525 24.61 0.50 0.93
C LEU A 525 26.03 -0.04 0.99
N VAL A 526 26.20 -1.35 0.81
CA VAL A 526 27.49 -2.04 0.96
C VAL A 526 27.89 -2.67 -0.37
N ALA A 527 29.12 -2.43 -0.82
CA ALA A 527 29.64 -3.00 -2.07
C ALA A 527 31.07 -3.50 -1.94
N THR A 528 31.47 -4.39 -2.84
CA THR A 528 32.87 -4.75 -3.06
C THR A 528 33.40 -3.97 -4.24
N VAL A 529 34.53 -3.29 -4.07
CA VAL A 529 35.12 -2.47 -5.13
C VAL A 529 36.57 -2.86 -5.36
N THR A 530 37.06 -2.71 -6.58
CA THR A 530 38.47 -2.84 -6.93
C THR A 530 38.80 -1.76 -7.94
N ILE A 531 39.85 -0.98 -7.66
CA ILE A 531 40.29 0.12 -8.53
C ILE A 531 41.45 -0.40 -9.38
N HIS A 532 41.35 -0.28 -10.70
CA HIS A 532 42.35 -0.83 -11.63
C HIS A 532 43.34 0.20 -12.14
N LEU A 533 42.91 1.46 -12.24
CA LEU A 533 43.75 2.57 -12.71
C LEU A 533 43.59 3.79 -11.81
N VAL A 534 44.68 4.55 -11.69
CA VAL A 534 44.65 5.86 -11.04
C VAL A 534 43.84 6.82 -11.92
N PRO A 535 42.85 7.52 -11.37
CA PRO A 535 42.03 8.37 -12.19
C PRO A 535 42.79 9.68 -12.50
N TYR A 536 42.54 10.27 -13.66
CA TYR A 536 43.12 11.57 -14.04
C TYR A 536 42.53 12.74 -13.25
N VAL A 537 41.31 12.54 -12.73
CA VAL A 537 40.56 13.48 -11.90
C VAL A 537 39.89 12.72 -10.77
N SER A 538 39.34 13.42 -9.77
CA SER A 538 38.49 12.77 -8.77
C SER A 538 37.27 12.09 -9.42
N THR A 539 37.10 10.78 -9.23
CA THR A 539 36.06 9.98 -9.88
C THR A 539 35.07 9.40 -8.86
N PRO A 540 33.74 9.49 -9.10
CA PRO A 540 32.73 8.89 -8.24
C PRO A 540 32.80 7.36 -8.28
N LEU A 541 32.61 6.72 -7.13
CA LEU A 541 32.65 5.26 -7.01
C LEU A 541 31.28 4.68 -6.64
N LEU A 542 30.66 5.22 -5.60
CA LEU A 542 29.39 4.76 -5.05
C LEU A 542 28.71 5.91 -4.31
N GLY A 543 27.40 6.08 -4.47
CA GLY A 543 26.69 7.09 -3.70
C GLY A 543 25.19 7.16 -3.92
N ALA A 544 24.54 7.95 -3.06
CA ALA A 544 23.13 8.33 -3.13
C ALA A 544 23.00 9.72 -3.77
N CYS A 545 22.04 9.89 -4.66
CA CYS A 545 21.80 11.13 -5.40
C CYS A 545 20.38 11.63 -5.16
N LEU A 546 20.22 12.94 -4.92
CA LEU A 546 18.91 13.58 -4.78
C LEU A 546 18.18 13.68 -6.13
N GLY A 547 16.87 13.80 -6.09
CA GLY A 547 16.01 14.07 -7.25
C GLY A 547 15.88 15.54 -7.62
N ASP A 548 16.83 16.38 -7.21
CA ASP A 548 16.88 17.81 -7.53
C ASP A 548 17.40 18.06 -8.96
N SER A 549 17.23 19.28 -9.45
CA SER A 549 17.73 19.68 -10.79
C SER A 549 19.26 19.53 -10.91
N ASN A 550 19.96 19.72 -9.79
CA ASN A 550 21.42 19.67 -9.73
C ASN A 550 21.96 18.27 -9.44
N ARG A 551 21.10 17.28 -9.22
CA ARG A 551 21.48 15.88 -8.95
C ARG A 551 22.52 15.78 -7.85
N THR A 552 22.24 16.45 -6.74
CA THR A 552 23.18 16.61 -5.63
C THR A 552 23.57 15.25 -5.06
N LYS A 553 24.88 14.99 -5.03
CA LYS A 553 25.48 13.80 -4.39
C LYS A 553 25.33 13.91 -2.88
N PHE A 554 24.35 13.21 -2.33
CA PHE A 554 23.93 13.39 -0.95
C PHE A 554 24.88 12.70 0.04
N VAL A 555 25.12 11.41 -0.15
CA VAL A 555 26.12 10.62 0.60
C VAL A 555 26.88 9.78 -0.41
N GLY A 556 28.21 9.87 -0.44
CA GLY A 556 28.99 9.12 -1.43
C GLY A 556 30.47 9.01 -1.13
N LEU A 557 31.11 8.16 -1.92
CA LEU A 557 32.55 7.95 -1.93
C LEU A 557 33.09 8.15 -3.35
N SER A 558 34.17 8.91 -3.45
CA SER A 558 34.99 9.10 -4.64
C SER A 558 36.43 8.69 -4.32
N TYR A 559 37.22 8.48 -5.37
CA TYR A 559 38.65 8.20 -5.25
C TYR A 559 39.45 9.23 -6.04
N GLY A 560 40.40 9.88 -5.37
CA GLY A 560 41.17 11.00 -5.91
C GLY A 560 42.49 10.60 -6.55
N THR A 561 43.05 11.47 -7.39
CA THR A 561 44.27 11.23 -8.19
C THR A 561 45.53 10.93 -7.36
N LYS A 562 45.53 11.33 -6.07
CA LYS A 562 46.66 11.15 -5.14
C LYS A 562 46.58 9.86 -4.32
N GLY A 563 45.79 8.88 -4.73
CA GLY A 563 45.64 7.62 -3.97
C GLY A 563 44.87 7.78 -2.65
N LYS A 564 44.07 8.85 -2.51
CA LYS A 564 43.29 9.15 -1.31
C LYS A 564 41.79 8.97 -1.55
N TRP A 565 41.09 8.51 -0.51
CA TRP A 565 39.63 8.49 -0.50
C TRP A 565 39.06 9.90 -0.34
N GLU A 566 37.91 10.14 -0.97
CA GLU A 566 37.21 11.43 -0.93
C GLU A 566 35.74 11.19 -0.58
N THR A 567 35.31 11.62 0.60
CA THR A 567 33.91 11.48 1.02
C THR A 567 33.09 12.64 0.49
N VAL A 568 31.83 12.38 0.15
CA VAL A 568 30.87 13.39 -0.29
C VAL A 568 29.69 13.42 0.66
N PHE A 569 29.38 14.60 1.20
CA PHE A 569 28.22 14.84 2.05
C PHE A 569 27.53 16.13 1.58
N ASN A 570 26.27 16.02 1.15
CA ASN A 570 25.47 17.13 0.62
C ASN A 570 26.21 17.96 -0.44
N GLY A 571 26.77 17.29 -1.46
CA GLY A 571 27.57 17.91 -2.52
C GLY A 571 29.00 18.30 -2.13
N ASN A 572 29.29 18.46 -0.84
CA ASN A 572 30.62 18.82 -0.36
C ASN A 572 31.56 17.63 -0.37
N LYS A 573 32.63 17.73 -1.16
CA LYS A 573 33.67 16.71 -1.28
C LYS A 573 34.86 17.04 -0.37
N THR A 574 35.32 16.06 0.40
CA THR A 574 36.46 16.22 1.32
C THR A 574 37.45 15.08 1.14
N SER A 575 38.71 15.42 0.86
CA SER A 575 39.81 14.44 0.81
C SER A 575 40.16 13.96 2.22
N ARG A 576 40.35 12.65 2.39
CA ARG A 576 40.65 12.01 3.67
C ARG A 576 42.08 11.48 3.70
N ASN A 577 42.62 11.28 4.90
CA ASN A 577 43.98 10.76 5.07
C ASN A 577 44.11 9.27 4.75
N SER A 578 43.01 8.53 4.70
CA SER A 578 42.96 7.13 4.28
C SER A 578 43.25 6.99 2.79
N SER A 579 44.15 6.07 2.44
CA SER A 579 44.57 5.78 1.08
C SER A 579 43.88 4.55 0.48
N TRP A 580 44.02 4.41 -0.83
CA TRP A 580 43.64 3.23 -1.60
C TRP A 580 44.79 2.77 -2.51
N GLU A 581 44.73 1.52 -2.94
CA GLU A 581 45.75 0.81 -3.72
C GLU A 581 45.12 0.15 -4.94
N LEU A 582 45.88 0.11 -6.04
CA LEU A 582 45.45 -0.54 -7.28
C LEU A 582 45.34 -2.05 -7.11
N GLY A 583 44.34 -2.65 -7.73
CA GLY A 583 44.09 -4.10 -7.71
C GLY A 583 43.62 -4.65 -6.36
N ARG A 584 43.63 -3.85 -5.29
CA ARG A 584 43.14 -4.27 -3.97
C ARG A 584 41.61 -4.22 -3.93
N GLY A 585 41.01 -5.30 -3.45
CA GLY A 585 39.58 -5.36 -3.16
C GLY A 585 39.24 -4.69 -1.84
N TYR A 586 38.28 -3.77 -1.84
CA TYR A 586 37.76 -3.09 -0.65
C TYR A 586 36.29 -3.44 -0.44
N GLN A 587 35.85 -3.52 0.82
CA GLN A 587 34.44 -3.41 1.17
C GLN A 587 34.14 -1.93 1.46
N VAL A 588 33.23 -1.33 0.71
CA VAL A 588 32.75 0.04 0.95
C VAL A 588 31.34 -0.03 1.53
N ALA A 589 31.05 0.77 2.54
CA ALA A 589 29.70 0.98 3.04
C ALA A 589 29.38 2.47 3.16
N LEU A 590 28.21 2.87 2.67
CA LEU A 590 27.63 4.19 2.84
C LEU A 590 26.41 4.06 3.74
N MET A 591 26.24 4.94 4.71
CA MET A 591 25.08 4.93 5.58
C MET A 591 24.48 6.32 5.73
N LEU A 592 23.16 6.32 5.83
CA LEU A 592 22.38 7.45 6.33
C LEU A 592 21.64 6.97 7.57
N GLN A 593 21.67 7.79 8.61
CA GLN A 593 20.94 7.56 9.85
C GLN A 593 20.16 8.82 10.21
N ASP A 594 18.92 8.63 10.70
CA ASP A 594 18.01 9.70 11.16
C ASP A 594 17.74 10.80 10.10
N GLY A 595 18.03 10.53 8.82
CA GLY A 595 17.89 11.45 7.70
C GLY A 595 18.94 12.56 7.63
N ASN A 596 19.77 12.73 8.66
CA ASN A 596 20.74 13.83 8.77
C ASN A 596 22.18 13.42 9.17
N LYS A 597 22.47 12.13 9.34
CA LYS A 597 23.81 11.64 9.69
C LYS A 597 24.36 10.73 8.60
N GLY A 598 25.31 11.23 7.83
CA GLY A 598 26.01 10.48 6.79
C GLY A 598 27.30 9.86 7.32
N SER A 599 27.59 8.61 6.95
CA SER A 599 28.89 7.99 7.23
C SER A 599 29.37 7.07 6.12
N VAL A 600 30.69 6.99 5.98
CA VAL A 600 31.37 6.17 4.97
C VAL A 600 32.42 5.30 5.63
N TYR A 601 32.33 3.99 5.38
CA TYR A 601 33.28 2.99 5.88
C TYR A 601 33.98 2.30 4.72
N VAL A 602 35.27 2.02 4.93
CA VAL A 602 36.08 1.17 4.05
C VAL A 602 36.69 0.07 4.90
N ASP A 603 36.46 -1.19 4.52
CA ASP A 603 36.92 -2.39 5.23
C ASP A 603 36.47 -2.46 6.71
N GLY A 604 35.35 -1.80 7.02
CA GLY A 604 34.80 -1.69 8.38
C GLY A 604 35.44 -0.58 9.22
N VAL A 605 36.26 0.29 8.63
CA VAL A 605 36.89 1.45 9.26
C VAL A 605 36.22 2.73 8.78
N LEU A 606 35.87 3.63 9.71
CA LEU A 606 35.26 4.92 9.38
C LEU A 606 36.26 5.80 8.61
N VAL A 607 35.88 6.22 7.40
CA VAL A 607 36.67 7.10 6.54
C VAL A 607 36.23 8.56 6.67
N GLY A 608 34.93 8.77 6.90
CA GLY A 608 34.39 10.09 7.22
C GLY A 608 32.92 10.02 7.58
N SER A 609 32.47 11.04 8.31
CA SER A 609 31.08 11.24 8.71
C SER A 609 30.72 12.72 8.67
N SER A 610 29.42 12.99 8.69
CA SER A 610 28.82 14.31 8.85
C SER A 610 27.49 14.16 9.57
N GLU A 611 27.24 14.99 10.58
CA GLU A 611 25.96 15.02 11.33
C GLU A 611 25.09 16.24 10.95
N ASP A 612 25.58 17.06 10.00
CA ASP A 612 25.00 18.34 9.60
C ASP A 612 24.42 18.31 8.17
N ILE A 613 24.18 17.13 7.60
CA ILE A 613 23.50 17.05 6.31
C ILE A 613 22.01 17.36 6.50
N PRO A 614 21.35 18.10 5.59
CA PRO A 614 19.99 18.55 5.85
C PRO A 614 18.99 17.37 5.88
N THR A 615 18.08 17.40 6.85
CA THR A 615 17.01 16.41 7.00
C THR A 615 16.09 16.40 5.76
N PRO A 616 15.28 15.35 5.55
CA PRO A 616 14.28 15.32 4.48
C PRO A 616 13.36 16.56 4.46
N GLU A 617 13.05 17.13 5.62
CA GLU A 617 12.27 18.37 5.81
C GLU A 617 12.98 19.59 5.28
N MET A 618 14.26 19.73 5.58
CA MET A 618 15.06 20.90 5.19
C MET A 618 15.53 20.84 3.74
N ARG A 619 15.88 19.66 3.21
CA ARG A 619 16.42 19.54 1.85
C ARG A 619 15.37 19.63 0.73
N GLY A 620 14.10 19.38 1.04
CA GLY A 620 12.98 19.46 0.07
C GLY A 620 12.98 18.41 -1.04
N HIS A 621 14.03 17.59 -1.18
CA HIS A 621 14.19 16.58 -2.22
C HIS A 621 14.47 15.19 -1.64
N GLU A 622 13.89 14.17 -2.26
CA GLU A 622 14.12 12.76 -1.93
C GLU A 622 15.36 12.22 -2.64
N ILE A 623 15.97 11.15 -2.09
CA ILE A 623 17.00 10.37 -2.76
C ILE A 623 16.38 9.62 -3.93
N SER A 624 16.78 9.94 -5.16
CA SER A 624 16.18 9.36 -6.35
C SER A 624 16.78 8.01 -6.73
N HIS A 625 18.10 7.86 -6.59
CA HIS A 625 18.83 6.65 -6.98
C HIS A 625 20.18 6.53 -6.28
N PHE A 626 20.72 5.30 -6.27
CA PHE A 626 22.13 5.06 -6.05
C PHE A 626 22.88 4.98 -7.38
N TYR A 627 24.04 5.61 -7.47
CA TYR A 627 24.98 5.45 -8.58
C TYR A 627 26.11 4.49 -8.16
N ILE A 628 26.52 3.63 -9.09
CA ILE A 628 27.50 2.56 -8.88
C ILE A 628 28.51 2.59 -10.02
N GLY A 629 29.80 2.66 -9.68
CA GLY A 629 30.93 2.65 -10.61
C GLY A 629 31.22 4.01 -11.27
N GLY A 630 30.18 4.73 -11.70
CA GLY A 630 30.29 6.04 -12.35
C GLY A 630 28.99 6.84 -12.23
N ASP A 631 28.95 8.04 -12.80
CA ASP A 631 27.83 8.99 -12.68
C ASP A 631 27.41 9.57 -14.04
N GLU A 632 26.18 10.08 -14.15
CA GLU A 632 25.61 10.63 -15.39
C GLU A 632 26.32 11.89 -15.89
N ASP A 633 26.92 12.66 -14.99
CA ASP A 633 27.56 13.93 -15.30
C ASP A 633 29.02 13.77 -15.74
N ASP A 634 29.54 12.54 -15.73
CA ASP A 634 30.95 12.23 -16.03
C ASP A 634 31.08 11.38 -17.31
N ARG A 635 30.30 11.71 -18.35
CA ARG A 635 30.22 10.89 -19.59
C ARG A 635 31.53 10.81 -20.36
N ASP A 636 32.36 11.83 -20.26
CA ASP A 636 33.64 11.92 -20.98
C ASP A 636 34.82 11.31 -20.19
N ARG A 637 34.58 10.87 -18.95
CA ARG A 637 35.64 10.36 -18.06
C ARG A 637 35.29 8.96 -17.59
N GLY A 638 36.05 7.98 -18.08
CA GLY A 638 35.88 6.60 -17.65
C GLY A 638 36.33 6.43 -16.20
N SER A 639 35.48 5.80 -15.37
CA SER A 639 35.98 5.13 -14.18
C SER A 639 36.76 3.87 -14.59
N SER A 640 37.56 3.34 -13.69
CA SER A 640 38.30 2.09 -13.92
C SER A 640 38.19 1.22 -12.69
N VAL A 641 36.98 0.70 -12.48
CA VAL A 641 36.60 0.02 -11.25
C VAL A 641 35.75 -1.22 -11.53
N THR A 642 36.00 -2.28 -10.77
CA THR A 642 35.07 -3.40 -10.66
C THR A 642 34.20 -3.21 -9.43
N VAL A 643 32.89 -3.32 -9.56
CA VAL A 643 31.97 -3.39 -8.41
C VAL A 643 31.27 -4.73 -8.39
N LYS A 644 31.28 -5.39 -7.22
CA LYS A 644 30.65 -6.69 -6.98
C LYS A 644 29.82 -6.69 -5.71
N ASN A 645 28.78 -7.54 -5.67
CA ASN A 645 27.97 -7.81 -4.48
C ASN A 645 27.51 -6.53 -3.77
N VAL A 646 26.47 -5.88 -4.31
CA VAL A 646 25.91 -4.65 -3.74
C VAL A 646 24.70 -4.99 -2.90
N PHE A 647 24.74 -4.68 -1.61
CA PHE A 647 23.66 -4.92 -0.64
C PHE A 647 23.02 -3.60 -0.25
N LEU A 648 21.70 -3.58 -0.17
CA LEU A 648 20.94 -2.44 0.33
C LEU A 648 20.16 -2.87 1.58
N TYR A 649 20.37 -2.16 2.69
CA TYR A 649 19.63 -2.34 3.93
C TYR A 649 18.77 -1.11 4.24
N SER A 650 17.60 -1.33 4.84
CA SER A 650 16.67 -0.29 5.33
C SER A 650 17.06 0.34 6.66
N ARG A 651 18.23 -0.01 7.18
CA ARG A 651 18.79 0.49 8.43
C ARG A 651 20.31 0.64 8.35
N PRO A 652 20.92 1.48 9.19
CA PRO A 652 22.36 1.46 9.42
C PRO A 652 22.82 0.08 9.93
N LEU A 653 24.04 -0.31 9.57
CA LEU A 653 24.68 -1.51 10.09
C LEU A 653 25.72 -1.13 11.14
N SER A 654 25.81 -1.94 12.19
CA SER A 654 26.90 -1.85 13.15
C SER A 654 28.24 -2.27 12.52
N VAL A 655 29.35 -1.84 13.14
CA VAL A 655 30.70 -2.23 12.70
C VAL A 655 30.90 -3.75 12.75
N SER A 656 30.29 -4.44 13.72
CA SER A 656 30.29 -5.91 13.81
C SER A 656 29.56 -6.55 12.63
N GLU A 657 28.39 -6.03 12.25
CA GLU A 657 27.63 -6.48 11.08
C GLU A 657 28.39 -6.24 9.77
N LEU A 658 29.08 -5.10 9.61
CA LEU A 658 29.94 -4.84 8.44
C LEU A 658 31.04 -5.90 8.29
N LYS A 659 31.68 -6.27 9.41
CA LYS A 659 32.68 -7.34 9.43
C LYS A 659 32.10 -8.70 9.04
N MET A 660 30.84 -8.96 9.38
CA MET A 660 30.15 -10.19 8.98
C MET A 660 29.91 -10.24 7.46
N VAL A 661 29.39 -9.16 6.87
CA VAL A 661 29.22 -9.02 5.41
C VAL A 661 30.56 -9.22 4.67
N ARG A 662 31.69 -8.86 5.32
CA ARG A 662 33.04 -9.07 4.77
C ARG A 662 33.48 -10.53 4.80
N LYS A 663 33.22 -11.25 5.90
CA LYS A 663 33.68 -12.63 6.13
C LYS A 663 33.06 -13.66 5.19
N SER A 664 31.84 -13.44 4.71
CA SER A 664 31.17 -14.34 3.75
C SER A 664 31.95 -14.55 2.45
N LYS A 665 32.87 -13.64 2.10
CA LYS A 665 33.80 -13.80 0.96
C LYS A 665 34.88 -14.87 1.18
N ASN A 666 35.30 -15.08 2.43
CA ASN A 666 36.45 -15.96 2.73
C ASN A 666 36.05 -17.41 2.99
N SER A 667 34.81 -17.69 3.43
CA SER A 667 34.30 -19.08 3.53
C SER A 667 33.76 -19.63 2.20
N ALA A 668 33.65 -18.79 1.17
CA ALA A 668 33.12 -19.15 -0.14
C ALA A 668 34.17 -19.64 -1.16
N ARG A 669 35.39 -19.99 -0.74
CA ARG A 669 36.48 -20.44 -1.65
C ARG A 669 36.33 -21.86 -2.22
N GLY A 670 35.20 -22.55 -2.00
CA GLY A 670 34.97 -23.87 -2.59
C GLY A 670 33.51 -24.33 -2.79
N GLY A 671 32.55 -23.92 -1.94
CA GLY A 671 31.20 -24.50 -1.95
C GLY A 671 30.08 -23.62 -2.56
N ALA A 672 30.12 -22.30 -2.34
CA ALA A 672 29.00 -21.42 -2.67
C ALA A 672 28.76 -21.27 -4.18
N SER A 673 29.80 -21.44 -5.01
CA SER A 673 29.70 -21.24 -6.47
C SER A 673 28.95 -22.38 -7.17
N ARG A 674 28.88 -23.59 -6.59
CA ARG A 674 28.05 -24.68 -7.13
C ARG A 674 26.62 -24.57 -6.62
N VAL A 675 26.43 -24.25 -5.35
CA VAL A 675 25.09 -24.17 -4.74
C VAL A 675 24.27 -23.00 -5.29
N LEU A 676 24.85 -21.82 -5.49
CA LEU A 676 24.14 -20.67 -6.09
C LEU A 676 23.76 -20.95 -7.57
N VAL A 677 24.66 -21.60 -8.32
CA VAL A 677 24.39 -22.01 -9.71
C VAL A 677 23.37 -23.15 -9.77
N LEU A 678 23.42 -24.12 -8.85
CA LEU A 678 22.41 -25.18 -8.71
C LEU A 678 21.05 -24.65 -8.27
N LEU A 679 21.01 -23.66 -7.36
CA LEU A 679 19.77 -22.99 -6.97
C LEU A 679 19.16 -22.21 -8.14
N LEU A 680 19.98 -21.54 -8.95
CA LEU A 680 19.53 -20.85 -10.15
C LEU A 680 19.06 -21.82 -11.25
N LEU A 681 19.71 -22.99 -11.40
CA LEU A 681 19.27 -24.07 -12.30
C LEU A 681 17.96 -24.73 -11.83
N LEU A 682 17.78 -24.93 -10.52
CA LEU A 682 16.54 -25.47 -9.92
C LEU A 682 15.36 -24.48 -9.97
N LEU A 683 15.61 -23.19 -10.22
CA LEU A 683 14.58 -22.16 -10.36
C LEU A 683 14.02 -22.03 -11.79
N GLY A 684 14.46 -22.87 -12.75
CA GLY A 684 13.90 -22.91 -14.10
C GLY A 684 14.07 -21.61 -14.90
N LEU A 685 15.04 -20.78 -14.55
CA LEU A 685 15.33 -19.51 -15.21
C LEU A 685 16.37 -19.72 -16.32
N TRP A 686 15.89 -20.03 -17.52
CA TRP A 686 16.56 -19.75 -18.79
C TRP A 686 15.66 -18.88 -19.65
#